data_AF-A0A7V1HCF7-F1
#
_entry.id   AF-A0A7V1HCF7-F1
#
_cell.length_a   1.000
_cell.length_b   1.000
_cell.length_c   1.000
_cell.angle_alpha   90.00
_cell.angle_beta   90.00
_cell.angle_gamma   90.00
#
_symmetry.space_group_name_H-M   'P 1'
#
loop_
_entity.id
_entity.type
_entity.pdbx_description
1 polymer ?
#
loop_
_entity_poly.entity_id
_entity_poly.type
_entity_poly.pdbx_seq_one_letter_code
_entity_poly.pdbx_strand_id
1 'polypeptide(L)'
;MSDLKLVDKEERQKISEKLDTTFLVEAGAGSGKTKSLVDRMLALLRSGKCRIDTLAAVTFTRKAAAELRGRFQTELEEAVLKEKDKKVKNRLSDALQSLEQCYIGTIHSFCAKLLRERPIEIALDPEFKEMEEIEDAVFREKWWHDYLVKVRLEGEAILQSLAEVGLMPEELKDSFRAVSLYPEVELMGGSKKTPDFSYFRKNLESFLLEAQQIVPKERPEKGFDGLQRCMRRCFVRQRNLGFGDYRILMDTFELMDRNLGVTKNRWPSREVADAFQEEFNRFKEIVVTDALKQWREYRHTRILDFLKPAICFYEEKRRQKSRLNFEDLLLNTSRLLRENPEVRQYFSRKFTHILLDEFQDTDPIQAEVILYLTGADCEERDWRKLVPKPGSLFLVGDPKQSIFRFRRADIDTYNVVKEQIEKGGGEVLHLTANFRSLHSLADWNNPVFKGIFPGDSDRYQPAYAPLNTVREDEEKTSFGVYKITVPKIKWSRAKNIAEYDADAITNWISWACKGNVCFARTKKEKDKGLNKAQPSDFLLLFRYKKNMNIYARALEERGIPFEITGSDAFSESVEIREIVNLARALNDPENPIYTVAVLRGIFFGVSDNELLQFKREGGKFSFLLDFREGENLGGARVGESMKRLREWWDWTKKYPASTALEMIFENSGIINYLATSEMGSSKAGNLFKLLEILRAQEREGMTSFAGLVEFMEELTSVHEIEEISLTPGRANAVRLMNLHKAKGLESPVVFLANPVGIRPHEPDKHVIRVKEVNPQGYFLFKKWGMYQGKLISQPVNWEERAEEEKKYGEAEETRLMYVAATRARNLMVISTYEGDISNKRAWKALDDKLGGVPELEIREKTAVKEREKLVLRGGELDKARGKLKGNINAAIRPSYLLESVTSLAKKEKELPGWRKSGFGMSWGRVVHNILEVAGKGGDEKLDLLAENALVAEGRDAGEKGKLMRLIDSILKSDFWQRIMKAEKRYFEIPFSIKTDSSALVVDEWEEKGEKGALAKKEERGSTKYDEISEREKLPIILTGAIDLAFFEKDGWVIADYKTDEVGDGLESFVKYYGAQVELYSKYWEEITKQKVKEAGLYFTSLDKWVKIYPNMQI
;
A
#
# COMPACT_ATOMS: atom_id res chain seq x y z
N MET A 1 23.83 8.87 -34.19
CA MET A 1 22.93 7.89 -34.83
C MET A 1 22.27 8.52 -36.07
N SER A 2 23.02 9.24 -36.92
CA SER A 2 22.44 10.11 -37.96
C SER A 2 22.16 9.45 -39.32
N ASP A 3 22.57 8.19 -39.56
CA ASP A 3 22.45 7.57 -40.90
C ASP A 3 21.78 6.17 -40.91
N LEU A 4 20.92 5.86 -39.94
CA LEU A 4 20.04 4.68 -40.04
C LEU A 4 18.78 5.07 -40.82
N LYS A 5 18.59 4.51 -42.02
CA LYS A 5 17.38 4.71 -42.83
C LYS A 5 16.22 3.92 -42.21
N LEU A 6 15.49 4.57 -41.30
CA LEU A 6 14.31 3.98 -40.66
C LEU A 6 13.16 3.87 -41.66
N VAL A 7 12.43 2.75 -41.62
CA VAL A 7 11.25 2.50 -42.46
C VAL A 7 10.13 3.50 -42.16
N ASP A 8 10.01 3.94 -40.91
CA ASP A 8 8.98 4.85 -40.40
C ASP A 8 9.49 6.31 -40.26
N LYS A 9 10.55 6.69 -40.98
CA LYS A 9 11.20 8.01 -40.85
C LYS A 9 10.25 9.18 -41.10
N GLU A 10 9.43 9.10 -42.16
CA GLU A 10 8.51 10.17 -42.54
C GLU A 10 7.45 10.43 -41.46
N GLU A 11 6.91 9.37 -40.86
CA GLU A 11 5.92 9.52 -39.79
C GLU A 11 6.53 10.07 -38.51
N ARG A 12 7.75 9.65 -38.15
CA ARG A 12 8.49 10.26 -37.03
C ARG A 12 8.73 11.74 -37.24
N GLN A 13 9.02 12.14 -38.48
CA GLN A 13 9.20 13.55 -38.84
C GLN A 13 7.90 14.34 -38.68
N LYS A 14 6.74 13.78 -39.07
CA LYS A 14 5.42 14.40 -38.83
C LYS A 14 5.17 14.67 -37.33
N ILE A 15 5.57 13.75 -36.43
CA ILE A 15 5.42 13.93 -34.98
C ILE A 15 6.13 15.21 -34.50
N SER A 16 7.34 15.48 -35.00
CA SER A 16 8.12 16.67 -34.60
C SER A 16 7.72 17.95 -35.33
N GLU A 17 7.18 17.87 -36.54
CA GLU A 17 6.98 19.05 -37.41
C GLU A 17 5.52 19.53 -37.48
N LYS A 18 4.55 18.62 -37.54
CA LYS A 18 3.11 18.96 -37.66
C LYS A 18 2.48 19.18 -36.29
N LEU A 19 2.76 20.31 -35.67
CA LEU A 19 2.36 20.56 -34.28
C LEU A 19 0.86 20.92 -34.09
N ASP A 20 0.21 21.38 -35.14
CA ASP A 20 -1.23 21.75 -35.13
C ASP A 20 -2.16 20.58 -35.48
N THR A 21 -1.61 19.36 -35.63
CA THR A 21 -2.36 18.15 -35.96
C THR A 21 -2.45 17.24 -34.73
N THR A 22 -3.65 16.73 -34.47
CA THR A 22 -3.89 15.70 -33.46
C THR A 22 -3.44 14.35 -34.01
N PHE A 23 -2.70 13.56 -33.22
CA PHE A 23 -2.18 12.27 -33.66
C PHE A 23 -2.57 11.13 -32.73
N LEU A 24 -2.89 9.98 -33.34
CA LEU A 24 -2.89 8.67 -32.70
C LEU A 24 -1.72 7.87 -33.27
N VAL A 25 -0.72 7.59 -32.44
CA VAL A 25 0.49 6.88 -32.85
C VAL A 25 0.42 5.41 -32.43
N GLU A 26 0.17 4.54 -33.40
CA GLU A 26 0.24 3.08 -33.27
C GLU A 26 1.68 2.61 -33.37
N ALA A 27 2.30 2.43 -32.23
CA ALA A 27 3.72 2.22 -32.10
C ALA A 27 4.01 0.83 -31.53
N GLY A 28 4.52 -0.07 -32.39
CA GLY A 28 4.79 -1.48 -32.02
C GLY A 28 5.73 -1.64 -30.84
N ALA A 29 5.86 -2.85 -30.31
CA ALA A 29 6.81 -3.13 -29.23
C ALA A 29 8.23 -2.67 -29.61
N GLY A 30 8.91 -1.95 -28.71
CA GLY A 30 10.28 -1.48 -28.93
C GLY A 30 10.46 -0.34 -29.94
N SER A 31 9.37 0.32 -30.36
CA SER A 31 9.40 1.41 -31.36
C SER A 31 9.82 2.79 -30.85
N GLY A 32 10.02 2.93 -29.55
CA GLY A 32 10.43 4.20 -28.92
C GLY A 32 9.26 5.13 -28.59
N LYS A 33 8.09 4.61 -28.20
CA LYS A 33 6.90 5.37 -27.74
C LYS A 33 7.22 6.56 -26.84
N THR A 34 7.94 6.30 -25.74
CA THR A 34 8.35 7.33 -24.79
C THR A 34 9.25 8.38 -25.42
N LYS A 35 10.10 8.00 -26.39
CA LYS A 35 10.95 8.95 -27.11
C LYS A 35 10.10 9.85 -28.01
N SER A 36 9.14 9.28 -28.74
CA SER A 36 8.18 10.06 -29.55
C SER A 36 7.36 11.04 -28.71
N LEU A 37 6.93 10.65 -27.50
CA LEU A 37 6.26 11.55 -26.55
C LEU A 37 7.16 12.73 -26.15
N VAL A 38 8.38 12.43 -25.70
CA VAL A 38 9.36 13.44 -25.28
C VAL A 38 9.71 14.39 -26.45
N ASP A 39 9.95 13.83 -27.64
CA ASP A 39 10.29 14.62 -28.83
C ASP A 39 9.13 15.55 -29.22
N ARG A 40 7.88 15.10 -29.12
CA ARG A 40 6.69 15.95 -29.33
C ARG A 40 6.60 17.08 -28.30
N MET A 41 6.79 16.77 -27.01
CA MET A 41 6.77 17.77 -25.94
C MET A 41 7.84 18.85 -26.17
N LEU A 42 9.06 18.44 -26.52
CA LEU A 42 10.16 19.36 -26.82
C LEU A 42 9.88 20.21 -28.06
N ALA A 43 9.29 19.63 -29.12
CA ALA A 43 8.93 20.36 -30.33
C ALA A 43 7.84 21.42 -30.06
N LEU A 44 6.84 21.11 -29.23
CA LEU A 44 5.80 22.05 -28.81
C LEU A 44 6.37 23.24 -28.02
N LEU A 45 7.32 23.00 -27.11
CA LEU A 45 7.98 24.06 -26.35
C LEU A 45 8.94 24.88 -27.22
N ARG A 46 9.71 24.21 -28.08
CA ARG A 46 10.67 24.83 -29.01
C ARG A 46 9.97 25.75 -30.01
N SER A 47 8.82 25.35 -30.53
CA SER A 47 8.01 26.16 -31.44
C SER A 47 7.29 27.31 -30.72
N GLY A 48 6.99 27.16 -29.42
CA GLY A 48 6.23 28.14 -28.63
C GLY A 48 4.73 28.03 -28.80
N LYS A 49 4.26 26.91 -29.38
CA LYS A 49 2.83 26.58 -29.49
C LYS A 49 2.22 26.29 -28.11
N CYS A 50 3.03 25.88 -27.14
CA CYS A 50 2.59 25.70 -25.75
C CYS A 50 3.61 26.29 -24.77
N ARG A 51 3.12 26.56 -23.55
CA ARG A 51 3.96 26.81 -22.36
C ARG A 51 3.99 25.56 -21.49
N ILE A 52 5.01 25.44 -20.65
CA ILE A 52 5.21 24.28 -19.78
C ILE A 52 4.04 24.04 -18.80
N ASP A 53 3.41 25.10 -18.30
CA ASP A 53 2.24 25.06 -17.41
C ASP A 53 0.95 24.61 -18.11
N THR A 54 0.93 24.67 -19.45
CA THR A 54 -0.24 24.30 -20.27
C THR A 54 -0.17 22.90 -20.88
N LEU A 55 0.94 22.20 -20.62
CA LEU A 55 1.24 20.87 -21.11
C LEU A 55 0.91 19.82 -20.04
N ALA A 56 0.22 18.75 -20.43
CA ALA A 56 -0.02 17.60 -19.56
C ALA A 56 0.40 16.31 -20.25
N ALA A 57 1.20 15.50 -19.57
CA ALA A 57 1.56 14.15 -19.97
C ALA A 57 0.98 13.14 -18.96
N VAL A 58 0.11 12.27 -19.45
CA VAL A 58 -0.61 11.29 -18.65
C VAL A 58 -0.13 9.89 -19.02
N THR A 59 0.06 9.05 -18.01
CA THR A 59 0.55 7.68 -18.16
C THR A 59 -0.28 6.69 -17.34
N PHE A 60 -0.18 5.40 -17.65
CA PHE A 60 -0.95 4.36 -16.94
C PHE A 60 -0.42 4.06 -15.52
N THR A 61 0.89 4.22 -15.26
CA THR A 61 1.49 3.85 -13.96
C THR A 61 2.37 4.97 -13.39
N ARG A 62 2.45 5.05 -12.05
CA ARG A 62 3.33 5.99 -11.34
C ARG A 62 4.80 5.82 -11.77
N LYS A 63 5.22 4.58 -12.06
CA LYS A 63 6.57 4.26 -12.56
C LYS A 63 6.83 4.83 -13.96
N ALA A 64 5.89 4.67 -14.88
CA ALA A 64 5.99 5.23 -16.22
C ALA A 64 6.02 6.78 -16.19
N ALA A 65 5.20 7.41 -15.33
CA ALA A 65 5.24 8.85 -15.12
C ALA A 65 6.62 9.33 -14.63
N ALA A 66 7.20 8.66 -13.62
CA ALA A 66 8.51 9.00 -13.09
C ALA A 66 9.63 8.84 -14.13
N GLU A 67 9.57 7.77 -14.93
CA GLU A 67 10.51 7.53 -16.03
C GLU A 67 10.37 8.59 -17.14
N LEU A 68 9.14 8.90 -17.57
CA LEU A 68 8.87 9.94 -18.56
C LEU A 68 9.38 11.30 -18.07
N ARG A 69 9.14 11.65 -16.81
CA ARG A 69 9.62 12.89 -16.19
C ARG A 69 11.14 13.00 -16.24
N GLY A 70 11.85 11.96 -15.79
CA GLY A 70 13.32 11.96 -15.79
C GLY A 70 13.92 12.04 -17.19
N ARG A 71 13.33 11.32 -18.16
CA ARG A 71 13.74 11.38 -19.58
C ARG A 71 13.47 12.77 -20.18
N PHE A 72 12.30 13.32 -19.94
CA PHE A 72 11.92 14.64 -20.44
C PHE A 72 12.83 15.74 -19.87
N GLN A 73 13.14 15.69 -18.58
CA GLN A 73 14.09 16.61 -17.95
C GLN A 73 15.48 16.54 -18.61
N THR A 74 16.03 15.33 -18.75
CA THR A 74 17.37 15.12 -19.34
C THR A 74 17.43 15.67 -20.77
N GLU A 75 16.41 15.37 -21.58
CA GLU A 75 16.36 15.80 -22.98
C GLU A 75 16.09 17.30 -23.11
N LEU A 76 15.34 17.91 -22.18
CA LEU A 76 15.14 19.35 -22.11
C LEU A 76 16.44 20.09 -21.75
N GLU A 77 17.20 19.59 -20.77
CA GLU A 77 18.53 20.11 -20.42
C GLU A 77 19.49 20.05 -21.62
N GLU A 78 19.55 18.90 -22.30
CA GLU A 78 20.35 18.76 -23.52
C GLU A 78 19.89 19.71 -24.63
N ALA A 79 18.58 19.90 -24.81
CA ALA A 79 18.03 20.81 -25.80
C ALA A 79 18.43 22.27 -25.50
N VAL A 80 18.38 22.71 -24.25
CA VAL A 80 18.83 24.05 -23.82
C VAL A 80 20.32 24.26 -24.09
N LEU A 81 21.15 23.24 -23.81
CA LEU A 81 22.60 23.29 -24.02
C LEU A 81 22.98 23.39 -25.51
N LYS A 82 22.29 22.64 -26.37
CA LYS A 82 22.57 22.57 -27.81
C LYS A 82 21.94 23.71 -28.61
N GLU A 83 20.92 24.38 -28.08
CA GLU A 83 20.19 25.42 -28.80
C GLU A 83 21.03 26.69 -28.99
N LYS A 84 21.05 27.19 -30.22
CA LYS A 84 21.83 28.37 -30.62
C LYS A 84 20.95 29.62 -30.75
N ASP A 85 19.68 29.46 -31.09
CA ASP A 85 18.75 30.59 -31.16
C ASP A 85 18.42 31.08 -29.74
N LYS A 86 18.76 32.35 -29.46
CA LYS A 86 18.57 32.96 -28.14
C LYS A 86 17.10 33.00 -27.69
N LYS A 87 16.14 33.23 -28.60
CA LYS A 87 14.70 33.27 -28.28
C LYS A 87 14.18 31.88 -27.95
N VAL A 88 14.60 30.87 -28.70
CA VAL A 88 14.23 29.46 -28.44
C VAL A 88 14.87 29.00 -27.14
N LYS A 89 16.17 29.28 -26.94
CA LYS A 89 16.92 28.92 -25.73
C LYS A 89 16.31 29.52 -24.47
N ASN A 90 15.90 30.80 -24.50
CA ASN A 90 15.23 31.42 -23.36
C ASN A 90 13.92 30.68 -23.03
N ARG A 91 13.06 30.42 -24.02
CA ARG A 91 11.81 29.66 -23.81
C ARG A 91 12.03 28.27 -23.22
N LEU A 92 13.03 27.54 -23.72
CA LEU A 92 13.37 26.21 -23.18
C LEU A 92 13.96 26.30 -21.76
N SER A 93 14.72 27.36 -21.47
CA SER A 93 15.28 27.60 -20.13
C SER A 93 14.18 27.96 -19.12
N ASP A 94 13.22 28.80 -19.51
CA ASP A 94 12.05 29.14 -18.69
C ASP A 94 11.20 27.88 -18.42
N ALA A 95 11.02 27.03 -19.44
CA ALA A 95 10.34 25.76 -19.29
C ALA A 95 11.07 24.81 -18.32
N LEU A 96 12.42 24.77 -18.37
CA LEU A 96 13.22 23.96 -17.45
C LEU A 96 13.12 24.47 -16.01
N GLN A 97 13.13 25.78 -15.79
CA GLN A 97 12.96 26.38 -14.45
C GLN A 97 11.56 26.13 -13.88
N SER A 98 10.54 26.07 -14.75
CA SER A 98 9.14 25.88 -14.37
C SER A 98 8.64 24.45 -14.63
N LEU A 99 9.56 23.47 -14.69
CA LEU A 99 9.24 22.07 -15.02
C LEU A 99 8.18 21.47 -14.08
N GLU A 100 8.22 21.84 -12.79
CA GLU A 100 7.27 21.41 -11.76
C GLU A 100 5.81 21.82 -12.06
N GLN A 101 5.58 22.82 -12.90
CA GLN A 101 4.24 23.27 -13.30
C GLN A 101 3.60 22.36 -14.35
N CYS A 102 4.42 21.64 -15.14
CA CYS A 102 3.94 20.65 -16.10
C CYS A 102 3.37 19.45 -15.36
N TYR A 103 2.16 19.03 -15.74
CA TYR A 103 1.61 17.81 -15.17
C TYR A 103 2.22 16.58 -15.84
N ILE A 104 2.96 15.77 -15.09
CA ILE A 104 3.46 14.46 -15.54
C ILE A 104 3.10 13.43 -14.47
N GLY A 105 2.08 12.62 -14.74
CA GLY A 105 1.50 11.75 -13.72
C GLY A 105 0.61 10.64 -14.27
N THR A 106 -0.17 10.02 -13.40
CA THR A 106 -1.21 9.06 -13.80
C THR A 106 -2.52 9.78 -14.12
N ILE A 107 -3.43 9.10 -14.80
CA ILE A 107 -4.78 9.66 -15.04
C ILE A 107 -5.55 9.88 -13.73
N HIS A 108 -5.45 8.96 -12.76
CA HIS A 108 -6.09 9.12 -11.45
C HIS A 108 -5.59 10.35 -10.68
N SER A 109 -4.27 10.56 -10.65
CA SER A 109 -3.70 11.77 -10.02
C SER A 109 -4.04 13.05 -10.79
N PHE A 110 -4.34 12.94 -12.09
CA PHE A 110 -4.77 14.07 -12.90
C PHE A 110 -6.20 14.45 -12.55
N CYS A 111 -7.10 13.46 -12.54
CA CYS A 111 -8.48 13.60 -12.06
C CYS A 111 -8.53 14.17 -10.64
N ALA A 112 -7.76 13.63 -9.70
CA ALA A 112 -7.69 14.16 -8.34
C ALA A 112 -7.26 15.64 -8.29
N LYS A 113 -6.31 16.05 -9.15
CA LYS A 113 -5.90 17.46 -9.29
C LYS A 113 -7.05 18.33 -9.80
N LEU A 114 -7.78 17.89 -10.82
CA LEU A 114 -8.92 18.62 -11.38
C LEU A 114 -10.04 18.79 -10.35
N LEU A 115 -10.36 17.71 -9.62
CA LEU A 115 -11.38 17.70 -8.59
C LEU A 115 -11.04 18.63 -7.42
N ARG A 116 -9.79 18.63 -6.95
CA ARG A 116 -9.35 19.56 -5.88
C ARG A 116 -9.38 21.03 -6.31
N GLU A 117 -9.23 21.30 -7.60
CA GLU A 117 -9.25 22.65 -8.15
C GLU A 117 -10.69 23.18 -8.38
N ARG A 118 -11.64 22.28 -8.64
CA ARG A 118 -13.07 22.57 -8.87
C ARG A 118 -13.98 21.57 -8.13
N PRO A 119 -13.98 21.58 -6.78
CA PRO A 119 -14.74 20.61 -5.98
C PRO A 119 -16.22 21.00 -5.79
N ILE A 120 -16.53 22.30 -5.89
CA ILE A 120 -17.83 22.87 -5.52
C ILE A 120 -18.92 22.42 -6.50
N GLU A 121 -18.60 22.37 -7.79
CA GLU A 121 -19.51 22.11 -8.90
C GLU A 121 -20.10 20.68 -8.87
N ILE A 122 -19.48 19.77 -8.13
CA ILE A 122 -19.97 18.40 -7.91
C ILE A 122 -20.24 18.09 -6.43
N ALA A 123 -20.28 19.11 -5.56
CA ALA A 123 -20.49 19.00 -4.12
C ALA A 123 -19.55 17.99 -3.44
N LEU A 124 -18.25 18.10 -3.77
CA LEU A 124 -17.19 17.29 -3.20
C LEU A 124 -16.44 18.06 -2.10
N ASP A 125 -16.02 17.34 -1.07
CA ASP A 125 -15.14 17.88 -0.02
C ASP A 125 -13.76 18.18 -0.62
N PRO A 126 -13.24 19.42 -0.58
CA PRO A 126 -11.90 19.73 -1.11
C PRO A 126 -10.76 18.96 -0.43
N GLU A 127 -10.97 18.49 0.81
CA GLU A 127 -10.01 17.71 1.59
C GLU A 127 -10.24 16.19 1.47
N PHE A 128 -10.95 15.74 0.42
CA PHE A 128 -11.18 14.32 0.21
C PHE A 128 -9.87 13.52 0.21
N LYS A 129 -9.94 12.31 0.79
CA LYS A 129 -8.82 11.37 0.82
C LYS A 129 -8.96 10.32 -0.27
N GLU A 130 -7.87 10.08 -1.00
CA GLU A 130 -7.78 9.03 -2.01
C GLU A 130 -7.58 7.68 -1.31
N MET A 131 -8.39 6.69 -1.68
CA MET A 131 -8.25 5.32 -1.20
C MET A 131 -7.41 4.49 -2.16
N GLU A 132 -6.35 3.87 -1.65
CA GLU A 132 -5.55 2.90 -2.42
C GLU A 132 -6.30 1.54 -2.52
N GLU A 133 -5.93 0.68 -3.48
CA GLU A 133 -6.66 -0.58 -3.79
C GLU A 133 -6.91 -1.47 -2.56
N ILE A 134 -5.89 -1.66 -1.71
CA ILE A 134 -6.01 -2.50 -0.49
C ILE A 134 -6.95 -1.86 0.52
N GLU A 135 -6.89 -0.54 0.68
CA GLU A 135 -7.75 0.18 1.60
C GLU A 135 -9.21 0.11 1.14
N ASP A 136 -9.47 0.27 -0.16
CA ASP A 136 -10.81 0.13 -0.72
C ASP A 136 -11.37 -1.29 -0.58
N ALA A 137 -10.53 -2.32 -0.78
CA ALA A 137 -10.92 -3.71 -0.56
C ALA A 137 -11.34 -3.96 0.90
N VAL A 138 -10.52 -3.53 1.86
CA VAL A 138 -10.82 -3.69 3.29
C VAL A 138 -12.05 -2.88 3.71
N PHE A 139 -12.16 -1.63 3.22
CA PHE A 139 -13.31 -0.77 3.51
C PHE A 139 -14.61 -1.39 2.98
N ARG A 140 -14.59 -1.97 1.78
CA ARG A 140 -15.73 -2.67 1.18
C ARG A 140 -16.16 -3.89 1.99
N GLU A 141 -15.19 -4.67 2.47
CA GLU A 141 -15.41 -5.83 3.34
C GLU A 141 -16.12 -5.44 4.64
N LYS A 142 -15.64 -4.38 5.30
CA LYS A 142 -16.25 -3.84 6.51
C LYS A 142 -17.71 -3.42 6.29
N TRP A 143 -17.98 -2.61 5.26
CA TRP A 143 -19.33 -2.09 5.04
C TRP A 143 -20.31 -3.13 4.49
N TRP A 144 -19.81 -4.20 3.87
CA TRP A 144 -20.64 -5.37 3.60
C TRP A 144 -21.16 -5.98 4.90
N HIS A 145 -20.29 -6.16 5.90
CA HIS A 145 -20.69 -6.69 7.21
C HIS A 145 -21.73 -5.78 7.90
N ASP A 146 -21.47 -4.47 7.93
CA ASP A 146 -22.39 -3.50 8.53
C ASP A 146 -23.74 -3.46 7.79
N TYR A 147 -23.74 -3.60 6.46
CA TYR A 147 -24.98 -3.71 5.69
C TYR A 147 -25.77 -4.98 6.06
N LEU A 148 -25.11 -6.12 6.23
CA LEU A 148 -25.77 -7.35 6.70
C LEU A 148 -26.40 -7.17 8.08
N VAL A 149 -25.71 -6.48 9.01
CA VAL A 149 -26.25 -6.15 10.33
C VAL A 149 -27.50 -5.27 10.20
N LYS A 150 -27.42 -4.20 9.40
CA LYS A 150 -28.56 -3.31 9.13
C LYS A 150 -29.77 -4.07 8.59
N VAL A 151 -29.57 -4.91 7.57
CA VAL A 151 -30.66 -5.67 6.95
C VAL A 151 -31.28 -6.69 7.91
N ARG A 152 -30.49 -7.30 8.81
CA ARG A 152 -31.03 -8.18 9.85
C ARG A 152 -31.90 -7.46 10.87
N LEU A 153 -31.64 -6.18 11.12
CA LEU A 153 -32.41 -5.36 12.06
C LEU A 153 -33.65 -4.74 11.40
N GLU A 154 -33.55 -4.31 10.15
CA GLU A 154 -34.54 -3.42 9.50
C GLU A 154 -35.18 -4.01 8.23
N GLY A 155 -34.64 -5.10 7.68
CA GLY A 155 -34.92 -5.56 6.31
C GLY A 155 -35.62 -6.92 6.19
N GLU A 156 -36.65 -7.19 6.99
CA GLU A 156 -37.34 -8.50 6.99
C GLU A 156 -37.83 -8.93 5.59
N ALA A 157 -38.42 -8.00 4.82
CA ALA A 157 -38.96 -8.30 3.49
C ALA A 157 -37.88 -8.72 2.47
N ILE A 158 -36.70 -8.10 2.49
CA ILE A 158 -35.62 -8.43 1.54
C ILE A 158 -34.96 -9.76 1.90
N LEU A 159 -34.86 -10.07 3.19
CA LEU A 159 -34.37 -11.36 3.67
C LEU A 159 -35.35 -12.48 3.32
N GLN A 160 -36.65 -12.26 3.51
CA GLN A 160 -37.68 -13.21 3.10
C GLN A 160 -37.62 -13.48 1.60
N SER A 161 -37.46 -12.43 0.77
CA SER A 161 -37.30 -12.57 -0.67
C SER A 161 -36.10 -13.42 -1.08
N LEU A 162 -34.98 -13.38 -0.34
CA LEU A 162 -33.83 -14.25 -0.60
C LEU A 162 -34.06 -15.68 -0.11
N ALA A 163 -34.66 -15.83 1.08
CA ALA A 163 -34.97 -17.13 1.67
C ALA A 163 -35.96 -17.94 0.80
N GLU A 164 -36.93 -17.26 0.18
CA GLU A 164 -37.84 -17.84 -0.82
C GLU A 164 -37.06 -18.51 -1.96
N VAL A 165 -35.94 -17.93 -2.39
CA VAL A 165 -35.11 -18.52 -3.46
C VAL A 165 -33.93 -19.35 -2.96
N GLY A 166 -33.96 -19.75 -1.67
CA GLY A 166 -32.94 -20.60 -1.05
C GLY A 166 -31.55 -19.97 -1.03
N LEU A 167 -31.48 -18.66 -0.80
CA LEU A 167 -30.23 -17.91 -0.65
C LEU A 167 -30.13 -17.30 0.75
N MET A 168 -28.90 -17.27 1.25
CA MET A 168 -28.55 -16.53 2.46
C MET A 168 -27.72 -15.30 2.09
N PRO A 169 -27.91 -14.15 2.74
CA PRO A 169 -27.15 -12.93 2.44
C PRO A 169 -25.63 -13.13 2.43
N GLU A 170 -25.10 -13.95 3.35
CA GLU A 170 -23.67 -14.19 3.51
C GLU A 170 -23.04 -14.84 2.27
N GLU A 171 -23.84 -15.55 1.47
CA GLU A 171 -23.41 -16.22 0.24
C GLU A 171 -23.22 -15.25 -0.93
N LEU A 172 -23.72 -14.02 -0.80
CA LEU A 172 -23.69 -13.00 -1.85
C LEU A 172 -22.48 -12.07 -1.75
N LYS A 173 -21.58 -12.29 -0.80
CA LYS A 173 -20.38 -11.46 -0.57
C LYS A 173 -19.52 -11.29 -1.83
N ASP A 174 -19.16 -12.40 -2.48
CA ASP A 174 -18.36 -12.35 -3.71
C ASP A 174 -19.12 -11.69 -4.87
N SER A 175 -20.45 -11.84 -4.87
CA SER A 175 -21.33 -11.21 -5.87
C SER A 175 -21.33 -9.69 -5.69
N PHE A 176 -21.44 -9.22 -4.44
CA PHE A 176 -21.31 -7.80 -4.07
C PHE A 176 -19.94 -7.24 -4.45
N ARG A 177 -18.85 -7.96 -4.14
CA ARG A 177 -17.49 -7.54 -4.53
C ARG A 177 -17.38 -7.39 -6.04
N ALA A 178 -17.91 -8.34 -6.81
CA ALA A 178 -17.82 -8.34 -8.27
C ALA A 178 -18.53 -7.14 -8.90
N VAL A 179 -19.76 -6.82 -8.47
CA VAL A 179 -20.55 -5.69 -9.01
C VAL A 179 -20.07 -4.33 -8.52
N SER A 180 -19.54 -4.24 -7.28
CA SER A 180 -19.00 -2.98 -6.74
C SER A 180 -17.75 -2.49 -7.50
N LEU A 181 -17.11 -3.36 -8.30
CA LEU A 181 -16.05 -3.00 -9.24
C LEU A 181 -16.60 -2.48 -10.58
N TYR A 182 -17.88 -2.15 -10.70
CA TYR A 182 -18.47 -1.59 -11.92
C TYR A 182 -19.57 -0.58 -11.57
N PRO A 183 -19.27 0.49 -10.80
CA PRO A 183 -20.27 1.47 -10.40
C PRO A 183 -20.90 2.23 -11.60
N GLU A 184 -20.23 2.23 -12.76
CA GLU A 184 -20.72 2.93 -13.95
C GLU A 184 -21.83 2.18 -14.71
N VAL A 185 -22.04 0.90 -14.40
CA VAL A 185 -22.92 0.04 -15.22
C VAL A 185 -24.28 -0.15 -14.58
N GLU A 186 -25.31 -0.09 -15.40
CA GLU A 186 -26.63 -0.56 -15.03
C GLU A 186 -26.60 -2.10 -14.95
N LEU A 187 -26.87 -2.63 -13.75
CA LEU A 187 -26.92 -4.07 -13.52
C LEU A 187 -28.18 -4.66 -14.16
N MET A 188 -27.97 -5.45 -15.22
CA MET A 188 -29.04 -6.01 -16.04
C MET A 188 -29.73 -7.16 -15.32
N GLY A 189 -31.05 -7.06 -15.25
CA GLY A 189 -31.91 -8.00 -14.52
C GLY A 189 -31.95 -9.41 -15.09
N GLY A 190 -32.42 -10.33 -14.24
CA GLY A 190 -32.89 -11.63 -14.69
C GLY A 190 -34.36 -11.57 -15.09
N SER A 191 -35.04 -12.71 -14.99
CA SER A 191 -36.47 -12.78 -15.22
C SER A 191 -37.24 -12.36 -13.97
N LYS A 192 -38.28 -11.53 -14.13
CA LYS A 192 -39.29 -11.30 -13.08
C LYS A 192 -40.38 -12.37 -13.08
N LYS A 193 -40.48 -13.15 -14.16
CA LYS A 193 -41.47 -14.21 -14.32
C LYS A 193 -41.02 -15.45 -13.54
N THR A 194 -41.88 -15.93 -12.64
CA THR A 194 -41.65 -17.19 -11.94
C THR A 194 -41.60 -18.35 -12.93
N PRO A 195 -40.65 -19.30 -12.79
CA PRO A 195 -40.66 -20.54 -13.57
C PRO A 195 -41.98 -21.29 -13.40
N ASP A 196 -42.41 -22.02 -14.43
CA ASP A 196 -43.56 -22.92 -14.31
C ASP A 196 -43.16 -24.19 -13.55
N PHE A 197 -43.06 -24.07 -12.23
CA PHE A 197 -42.71 -25.18 -11.34
C PHE A 197 -43.68 -26.36 -11.48
N SER A 198 -44.95 -26.10 -11.83
CA SER A 198 -45.94 -27.17 -12.00
C SER A 198 -45.64 -28.00 -13.24
N TYR A 199 -45.30 -27.36 -14.36
CA TYR A 199 -44.84 -28.03 -15.57
C TYR A 199 -43.57 -28.86 -15.30
N PHE A 200 -42.54 -28.25 -14.71
CA PHE A 200 -41.27 -28.95 -14.47
C PHE A 200 -41.42 -30.11 -13.48
N ARG A 201 -42.23 -29.94 -12.43
CA ARG A 201 -42.54 -30.99 -11.47
C ARG A 201 -43.20 -32.19 -12.16
N LYS A 202 -44.24 -31.96 -12.97
CA LYS A 202 -44.95 -33.04 -13.67
C LYS A 202 -44.03 -33.82 -14.60
N ASN A 203 -43.18 -33.12 -15.36
CA ASN A 203 -42.21 -33.77 -16.25
C ASN A 203 -41.18 -34.59 -15.46
N LEU A 204 -40.67 -34.08 -14.33
CA LEU A 204 -39.76 -34.84 -13.47
C LEU A 204 -40.43 -36.07 -12.86
N GLU A 205 -41.65 -35.92 -12.33
CA GLU A 205 -42.39 -37.05 -11.73
C GLU A 205 -42.69 -38.13 -12.78
N SER A 206 -43.05 -37.75 -14.01
CA SER A 206 -43.25 -38.67 -15.13
C SER A 206 -41.95 -39.41 -15.50
N PHE A 207 -40.86 -38.67 -15.68
CA PHE A 207 -39.55 -39.25 -16.00
C PHE A 207 -39.06 -40.20 -14.89
N LEU A 208 -39.26 -39.85 -13.61
CA LEU A 208 -38.87 -40.70 -12.50
C LEU A 208 -39.73 -41.97 -12.40
N LEU A 209 -41.00 -41.91 -12.79
CA LEU A 209 -41.88 -43.09 -12.83
C LEU A 209 -41.39 -44.11 -13.86
N GLU A 210 -41.00 -43.65 -15.05
CA GLU A 210 -40.40 -44.48 -16.10
C GLU A 210 -39.03 -45.02 -15.65
N ALA A 211 -38.18 -44.15 -15.10
CA ALA A 211 -36.87 -44.54 -14.59
C ALA A 211 -36.93 -45.59 -13.47
N GLN A 212 -37.96 -45.60 -12.61
CA GLN A 212 -38.13 -46.61 -11.57
C GLN A 212 -38.34 -48.04 -12.12
N GLN A 213 -38.85 -48.15 -13.36
CA GLN A 213 -39.05 -49.44 -14.03
C GLN A 213 -37.76 -49.95 -14.68
N ILE A 214 -36.89 -49.04 -15.11
CA ILE A 214 -35.67 -49.35 -15.87
C ILE A 214 -34.44 -49.50 -14.96
N VAL A 215 -34.31 -48.66 -13.93
CA VAL A 215 -33.14 -48.65 -13.02
C VAL A 215 -33.16 -49.89 -12.12
N PRO A 216 -32.08 -50.69 -12.06
CA PRO A 216 -32.03 -51.90 -11.24
C PRO A 216 -32.38 -51.66 -9.76
N LYS A 217 -33.36 -52.42 -9.25
CA LYS A 217 -33.78 -52.40 -7.85
C LYS A 217 -32.71 -52.99 -6.93
N GLU A 218 -32.18 -54.14 -7.32
CA GLU A 218 -31.08 -54.82 -6.63
C GLU A 218 -29.73 -54.19 -6.97
N ARG A 219 -28.78 -54.30 -6.04
CA ARG A 219 -27.45 -53.73 -6.20
C ARG A 219 -26.62 -54.62 -7.14
N PRO A 220 -26.11 -54.11 -8.27
CA PRO A 220 -25.19 -54.88 -9.12
C PRO A 220 -23.93 -55.29 -8.34
N GLU A 221 -23.32 -56.44 -8.65
CA GLU A 221 -22.15 -56.99 -7.93
C GLU A 221 -21.02 -55.97 -7.74
N LYS A 222 -20.74 -55.13 -8.76
CA LYS A 222 -19.70 -54.10 -8.74
C LYS A 222 -20.18 -52.71 -8.32
N GLY A 223 -21.37 -52.63 -7.71
CA GLY A 223 -22.02 -51.41 -7.22
C GLY A 223 -22.66 -50.56 -8.33
N PHE A 224 -23.43 -49.54 -7.92
CA PHE A 224 -24.13 -48.65 -8.84
C PHE A 224 -23.17 -47.75 -9.62
N ASP A 225 -23.50 -47.43 -10.88
CA ASP A 225 -22.77 -46.42 -11.66
C ASP A 225 -23.17 -44.97 -11.30
N GLY A 226 -22.71 -43.99 -12.09
CA GLY A 226 -23.01 -42.57 -11.86
C GLY A 226 -24.49 -42.23 -12.02
N LEU A 227 -25.10 -42.68 -13.12
CA LEU A 227 -26.49 -42.39 -13.45
C LEU A 227 -27.45 -43.10 -12.49
N GLN A 228 -27.20 -44.38 -12.18
CA GLN A 228 -28.00 -45.14 -11.21
C GLN A 228 -27.97 -44.49 -9.82
N ARG A 229 -26.80 -44.03 -9.36
CA ARG A 229 -26.71 -43.31 -8.08
C ARG A 229 -27.48 -41.99 -8.08
N CYS A 230 -27.49 -41.28 -9.20
CA CYS A 230 -28.28 -40.07 -9.37
C CYS A 230 -29.78 -40.39 -9.27
N MET A 231 -30.28 -41.33 -10.08
CA MET A 231 -31.70 -41.70 -10.11
C MET A 231 -32.19 -42.21 -8.75
N ARG A 232 -31.41 -43.07 -8.08
CA ARG A 232 -31.76 -43.55 -6.73
C ARG A 232 -31.86 -42.42 -5.71
N ARG A 233 -31.00 -41.39 -5.79
CA ARG A 233 -31.14 -40.20 -4.95
C ARG A 233 -32.40 -39.42 -5.27
N CYS A 234 -32.76 -39.29 -6.55
CA CYS A 234 -34.01 -38.66 -6.97
C CYS A 234 -35.24 -39.42 -6.43
N PHE A 235 -35.25 -40.76 -6.47
CA PHE A 235 -36.33 -41.58 -5.91
C PHE A 235 -36.46 -41.42 -4.39
N VAL A 236 -35.32 -41.39 -3.67
CA VAL A 236 -35.31 -41.15 -2.22
C VAL A 236 -35.87 -39.76 -1.89
N ARG A 237 -35.51 -38.72 -2.66
CA ARG A 237 -36.07 -37.37 -2.49
C ARG A 237 -37.57 -37.34 -2.78
N GLN A 238 -38.00 -37.97 -3.87
CA GLN A 238 -39.42 -38.07 -4.22
C GLN A 238 -40.24 -38.71 -3.09
N ARG A 239 -39.73 -39.80 -2.49
CA ARG A 239 -40.42 -40.52 -1.41
C ARG A 239 -40.41 -39.77 -0.08
N ASN A 240 -39.28 -39.16 0.30
CA ASN A 240 -39.09 -38.63 1.65
C ASN A 240 -39.43 -37.14 1.77
N LEU A 241 -39.24 -36.36 0.70
CA LEU A 241 -39.38 -34.90 0.70
C LEU A 241 -40.48 -34.42 -0.26
N GLY A 242 -40.73 -35.17 -1.34
CA GLY A 242 -41.57 -34.74 -2.44
C GLY A 242 -40.96 -33.57 -3.23
N PHE A 243 -41.69 -33.09 -4.24
CA PHE A 243 -41.28 -31.96 -5.10
C PHE A 243 -42.28 -30.80 -5.02
N GLY A 244 -43.05 -30.70 -3.93
CA GLY A 244 -43.95 -29.57 -3.68
C GLY A 244 -43.21 -28.29 -3.31
N ASP A 245 -42.08 -28.42 -2.62
CA ASP A 245 -41.13 -27.32 -2.41
C ASP A 245 -40.25 -27.20 -3.67
N TYR A 246 -40.37 -26.07 -4.37
CA TYR A 246 -39.62 -25.84 -5.60
C TYR A 246 -38.10 -25.78 -5.37
N ARG A 247 -37.63 -25.50 -4.14
CA ARG A 247 -36.20 -25.56 -3.81
C ARG A 247 -35.68 -26.98 -3.92
N ILE A 248 -36.44 -27.95 -3.42
CA ILE A 248 -36.12 -29.38 -3.50
C ILE A 248 -36.19 -29.87 -4.95
N LEU A 249 -37.17 -29.38 -5.72
CA LEU A 249 -37.28 -29.63 -7.16
C LEU A 249 -36.01 -29.16 -7.90
N MET A 250 -35.61 -27.90 -7.70
CA MET A 250 -34.44 -27.32 -8.37
C MET A 250 -33.13 -27.98 -7.92
N ASP A 251 -32.95 -28.25 -6.63
CA ASP A 251 -31.81 -29.02 -6.11
C ASP A 251 -31.73 -30.43 -6.72
N THR A 252 -32.86 -30.99 -7.17
CA THR A 252 -32.93 -32.29 -7.84
C THR A 252 -32.53 -32.18 -9.30
N PHE A 253 -32.96 -31.15 -10.00
CA PHE A 253 -32.46 -30.85 -11.35
C PHE A 253 -30.96 -30.57 -11.37
N GLU A 254 -30.41 -29.85 -10.40
CA GLU A 254 -28.96 -29.63 -10.28
C GLU A 254 -28.16 -30.93 -10.07
N LEU A 255 -28.74 -31.92 -9.40
CA LEU A 255 -28.11 -33.25 -9.27
C LEU A 255 -28.03 -33.95 -10.63
N MET A 256 -29.05 -33.76 -11.47
CA MET A 256 -29.17 -34.32 -12.82
C MET A 256 -28.32 -33.57 -13.86
N ASP A 257 -27.95 -32.31 -13.60
CA ASP A 257 -27.14 -31.49 -14.52
C ASP A 257 -25.66 -31.94 -14.65
N ARG A 258 -25.26 -32.99 -13.93
CA ARG A 258 -23.90 -33.54 -14.01
C ARG A 258 -23.67 -34.34 -15.29
N ASN A 259 -22.42 -34.49 -15.70
CA ASN A 259 -22.06 -35.42 -16.78
C ASN A 259 -22.02 -36.85 -16.20
N LEU A 260 -23.10 -37.60 -16.38
CA LEU A 260 -23.31 -38.91 -15.77
C LEU A 260 -23.23 -40.00 -16.85
N GLY A 261 -22.13 -40.77 -16.83
CA GLY A 261 -21.98 -41.93 -17.70
C GLY A 261 -22.63 -43.19 -17.15
N VAL A 262 -23.08 -44.06 -18.05
CA VAL A 262 -23.52 -45.43 -17.73
C VAL A 262 -22.37 -46.41 -17.86
N THR A 263 -22.34 -47.44 -17.01
CA THR A 263 -21.42 -48.57 -17.16
C THR A 263 -22.21 -49.79 -17.63
N LYS A 264 -22.13 -50.10 -18.92
CA LYS A 264 -23.02 -51.04 -19.63
C LYS A 264 -23.21 -52.41 -18.95
N ASN A 265 -22.16 -52.96 -18.33
CA ASN A 265 -22.22 -54.24 -17.62
C ASN A 265 -22.89 -54.21 -16.23
N ARG A 266 -23.51 -53.09 -15.85
CA ARG A 266 -24.24 -52.89 -14.59
C ARG A 266 -25.74 -52.67 -14.79
N TRP A 267 -26.21 -52.86 -16.02
CA TRP A 267 -27.60 -52.70 -16.45
C TRP A 267 -28.14 -54.04 -16.96
N PRO A 268 -29.48 -54.21 -17.05
CA PRO A 268 -30.09 -55.46 -17.51
C PRO A 268 -29.64 -55.90 -18.91
N SER A 269 -29.41 -54.94 -19.82
CA SER A 269 -28.73 -55.17 -21.09
C SER A 269 -27.96 -53.92 -21.54
N ARG A 270 -27.09 -54.07 -22.54
CA ARG A 270 -26.34 -52.96 -23.13
C ARG A 270 -27.27 -51.96 -23.82
N GLU A 271 -28.27 -52.47 -24.52
CA GLU A 271 -29.27 -51.70 -25.25
C GLU A 271 -30.11 -50.85 -24.30
N VAL A 272 -30.51 -51.41 -23.14
CA VAL A 272 -31.22 -50.68 -22.08
C VAL A 272 -30.35 -49.56 -21.49
N ALA A 273 -29.06 -49.81 -21.28
CA ALA A 273 -28.13 -48.80 -20.76
C ALA A 273 -27.96 -47.62 -21.74
N ASP A 274 -27.78 -47.92 -23.03
CA ASP A 274 -27.59 -46.92 -24.08
C ASP A 274 -28.89 -46.12 -24.31
N ALA A 275 -30.05 -46.80 -24.42
CA ALA A 275 -31.35 -46.17 -24.60
C ALA A 275 -31.73 -45.23 -23.43
N PHE A 276 -31.53 -45.67 -22.19
CA PHE A 276 -31.83 -44.83 -21.02
C PHE A 276 -30.84 -43.67 -20.89
N GLN A 277 -29.58 -43.84 -21.31
CA GLN A 277 -28.62 -42.72 -21.34
C GLN A 277 -29.04 -41.66 -22.36
N GLU A 278 -29.49 -42.06 -23.55
CA GLU A 278 -30.02 -41.14 -24.56
C GLU A 278 -31.29 -40.42 -24.07
N GLU A 279 -32.22 -41.16 -23.47
CA GLU A 279 -33.45 -40.61 -22.89
C GLU A 279 -33.14 -39.62 -21.76
N PHE A 280 -32.25 -39.98 -20.84
CA PHE A 280 -31.79 -39.08 -19.77
C PHE A 280 -31.12 -37.83 -20.34
N ASN A 281 -30.28 -37.96 -21.36
CA ASN A 281 -29.62 -36.82 -22.00
C ASN A 281 -30.64 -35.89 -22.68
N ARG A 282 -31.65 -36.46 -23.35
CA ARG A 282 -32.75 -35.70 -23.96
C ARG A 282 -33.61 -34.99 -22.90
N PHE A 283 -33.97 -35.68 -21.82
CA PHE A 283 -34.69 -35.08 -20.69
C PHE A 283 -33.86 -33.96 -20.04
N LYS A 284 -32.56 -34.19 -19.88
CA LYS A 284 -31.62 -33.20 -19.37
C LYS A 284 -31.61 -31.95 -20.25
N GLU A 285 -31.44 -32.10 -21.55
CA GLU A 285 -31.35 -30.99 -22.49
C GLU A 285 -32.65 -30.18 -22.58
N ILE A 286 -33.81 -30.85 -22.63
CA ILE A 286 -35.10 -30.20 -22.85
C ILE A 286 -35.70 -29.65 -21.55
N VAL A 287 -35.66 -30.41 -20.45
CA VAL A 287 -36.39 -30.08 -19.21
C VAL A 287 -35.45 -29.56 -18.14
N VAL A 288 -34.35 -30.27 -17.85
CA VAL A 288 -33.46 -29.91 -16.72
C VAL A 288 -32.73 -28.60 -17.00
N THR A 289 -32.15 -28.45 -18.19
CA THR A 289 -31.42 -27.23 -18.58
C THR A 289 -32.34 -26.01 -18.61
N ASP A 290 -33.55 -26.15 -19.18
CA ASP A 290 -34.54 -25.06 -19.22
C ASP A 290 -35.04 -24.68 -17.81
N ALA A 291 -35.36 -25.67 -16.97
CA ALA A 291 -35.76 -25.44 -15.59
C ALA A 291 -34.70 -24.68 -14.79
N LEU A 292 -33.43 -25.11 -14.89
CA LEU A 292 -32.32 -24.46 -14.21
C LEU A 292 -32.01 -23.08 -14.77
N LYS A 293 -32.14 -22.87 -16.09
CA LYS A 293 -32.00 -21.56 -16.73
C LYS A 293 -33.05 -20.58 -16.19
N GLN A 294 -34.34 -20.93 -16.28
CA GLN A 294 -35.42 -20.07 -15.78
C GLN A 294 -35.29 -19.82 -14.27
N TRP A 295 -34.87 -20.82 -13.50
CA TRP A 295 -34.63 -20.67 -12.06
C TRP A 295 -33.47 -19.72 -11.75
N ARG A 296 -32.34 -19.84 -12.46
CA ARG A 296 -31.17 -18.96 -12.28
C ARG A 296 -31.49 -17.53 -12.70
N GLU A 297 -32.25 -17.34 -13.78
CA GLU A 297 -32.74 -16.02 -14.22
C GLU A 297 -33.70 -15.41 -13.20
N TYR A 298 -34.63 -16.18 -12.64
CA TYR A 298 -35.53 -15.71 -11.60
C TYR A 298 -34.78 -15.31 -10.31
N ARG A 299 -33.79 -16.10 -9.90
CA ARG A 299 -32.90 -15.79 -8.76
C ARG A 299 -32.08 -14.53 -8.98
N HIS A 300 -31.62 -14.29 -10.20
CA HIS A 300 -30.75 -13.16 -10.50
C HIS A 300 -31.41 -11.84 -10.16
N THR A 301 -32.70 -11.67 -10.49
CA THR A 301 -33.48 -10.48 -10.12
C THR A 301 -33.47 -10.26 -8.60
N ARG A 302 -33.78 -11.31 -7.81
CA ARG A 302 -33.82 -11.20 -6.33
C ARG A 302 -32.45 -10.91 -5.72
N ILE A 303 -31.38 -11.46 -6.30
CA ILE A 303 -30.01 -11.13 -5.90
C ILE A 303 -29.71 -9.66 -6.17
N LEU A 304 -30.05 -9.14 -7.35
CA LEU A 304 -29.81 -7.74 -7.67
C LEU A 304 -30.65 -6.79 -6.81
N ASP A 305 -31.90 -7.15 -6.49
CA ASP A 305 -32.74 -6.38 -5.56
C ASP A 305 -32.07 -6.25 -4.18
N PHE A 306 -31.32 -7.27 -3.75
CA PHE A 306 -30.53 -7.24 -2.52
C PHE A 306 -29.18 -6.50 -2.66
N LEU A 307 -28.47 -6.68 -3.78
CA LEU A 307 -27.14 -6.11 -3.98
C LEU A 307 -27.17 -4.60 -4.29
N LYS A 308 -28.18 -4.12 -5.02
CA LYS A 308 -28.27 -2.69 -5.39
C LYS A 308 -28.27 -1.78 -4.15
N PRO A 309 -29.11 -2.01 -3.11
CA PRO A 309 -29.04 -1.22 -1.88
C PRO A 309 -27.73 -1.39 -1.12
N ALA A 310 -27.07 -2.55 -1.21
CA ALA A 310 -25.76 -2.79 -0.59
C ALA A 310 -24.67 -1.91 -1.24
N ILE A 311 -24.67 -1.81 -2.57
CA ILE A 311 -23.75 -0.94 -3.33
C ILE A 311 -23.98 0.52 -2.96
N CYS A 312 -25.23 0.98 -2.99
CA CYS A 312 -25.58 2.34 -2.59
C CYS A 312 -25.13 2.64 -1.16
N PHE A 313 -25.33 1.69 -0.23
CA PHE A 313 -24.88 1.84 1.16
C PHE A 313 -23.36 2.01 1.23
N TYR A 314 -22.59 1.21 0.51
CA TYR A 314 -21.14 1.33 0.46
C TYR A 314 -20.66 2.66 -0.15
N GLU A 315 -21.26 3.10 -1.26
CA GLU A 315 -20.96 4.40 -1.90
C GLU A 315 -21.28 5.57 -0.96
N GLU A 316 -22.43 5.52 -0.28
CA GLU A 316 -22.86 6.54 0.66
C GLU A 316 -21.92 6.62 1.87
N LYS A 317 -21.39 5.48 2.33
CA LYS A 317 -20.38 5.43 3.41
C LYS A 317 -19.01 5.98 3.00
N ARG A 318 -18.58 5.77 1.75
CA ARG A 318 -17.38 6.45 1.22
C ARG A 318 -17.58 7.97 1.22
N ARG A 319 -18.73 8.42 0.70
CA ARG A 319 -19.08 9.85 0.64
C ARG A 319 -19.16 10.50 2.02
N GLN A 320 -19.80 9.85 3.00
CA GLN A 320 -19.90 10.33 4.39
C GLN A 320 -18.53 10.51 5.06
N LYS A 321 -17.53 9.73 4.64
CA LYS A 321 -16.16 9.81 5.16
C LYS A 321 -15.22 10.65 4.31
N SER A 322 -15.75 11.36 3.30
CA SER A 322 -14.94 12.13 2.33
C SER A 322 -13.81 11.30 1.72
N ARG A 323 -14.10 10.05 1.36
CA ARG A 323 -13.14 9.14 0.74
C ARG A 323 -13.54 8.82 -0.70
N LEU A 324 -12.57 8.85 -1.61
CA LEU A 324 -12.77 8.50 -3.01
C LEU A 324 -11.80 7.39 -3.41
N ASN A 325 -12.32 6.33 -4.02
CA ASN A 325 -11.47 5.33 -4.66
C ASN A 325 -11.09 5.78 -6.09
N PHE A 326 -10.29 4.98 -6.79
CA PHE A 326 -9.83 5.32 -8.14
C PHE A 326 -10.97 5.46 -9.15
N GLU A 327 -12.03 4.65 -9.04
CA GLU A 327 -13.23 4.79 -9.88
C GLU A 327 -13.98 6.10 -9.60
N ASP A 328 -14.14 6.46 -8.32
CA ASP A 328 -14.82 7.68 -7.92
C ASP A 328 -14.11 8.91 -8.49
N LEU A 329 -12.77 8.91 -8.53
CA LEU A 329 -11.98 10.00 -9.14
C LEU A 329 -12.32 10.18 -10.63
N LEU A 330 -12.40 9.08 -11.37
CA LEU A 330 -12.71 9.11 -12.80
C LEU A 330 -14.15 9.55 -13.04
N LEU A 331 -15.11 8.94 -12.34
CA LEU A 331 -16.54 9.22 -12.49
C LEU A 331 -16.89 10.65 -12.11
N ASN A 332 -16.38 11.14 -10.97
CA ASN A 332 -16.61 12.51 -10.54
C ASN A 332 -15.96 13.52 -11.49
N THR A 333 -14.78 13.23 -12.04
CA THR A 333 -14.13 14.11 -13.03
C THR A 333 -14.91 14.13 -14.35
N SER A 334 -15.32 12.96 -14.84
CA SER A 334 -16.17 12.85 -16.04
C SER A 334 -17.47 13.64 -15.83
N ARG A 335 -18.12 13.49 -14.68
CA ARG A 335 -19.31 14.24 -14.32
C ARG A 335 -19.07 15.75 -14.26
N LEU A 336 -18.00 16.18 -13.59
CA LEU A 336 -17.59 17.59 -13.51
C LEU A 336 -17.48 18.22 -14.90
N LEU A 337 -16.79 17.55 -15.83
CA LEU A 337 -16.57 18.05 -17.18
C LEU A 337 -17.81 17.96 -18.07
N ARG A 338 -18.64 16.93 -17.90
CA ARG A 338 -19.87 16.70 -18.67
C ARG A 338 -20.98 17.67 -18.31
N GLU A 339 -21.17 17.93 -17.02
CA GLU A 339 -22.31 18.73 -16.51
C GLU A 339 -22.01 20.24 -16.48
N ASN A 340 -20.73 20.65 -16.48
CA ASN A 340 -20.32 22.05 -16.30
C ASN A 340 -19.43 22.56 -17.47
N PRO A 341 -20.04 23.05 -18.57
CA PRO A 341 -19.32 23.57 -19.74
C PRO A 341 -18.31 24.68 -19.43
N GLU A 342 -18.58 25.53 -18.44
CA GLU A 342 -17.70 26.61 -18.01
C GLU A 342 -16.42 26.09 -17.33
N VAL A 343 -16.54 25.03 -16.53
CA VAL A 343 -15.39 24.34 -15.92
C VAL A 343 -14.58 23.64 -17.01
N ARG A 344 -15.25 22.99 -17.96
CA ARG A 344 -14.59 22.39 -19.12
C ARG A 344 -13.83 23.45 -19.94
N GLN A 345 -14.46 24.60 -20.20
CA GLN A 345 -13.81 25.69 -20.91
C GLN A 345 -12.58 26.20 -20.15
N TYR A 346 -12.67 26.36 -18.83
CA TYR A 346 -11.55 26.73 -17.96
C TYR A 346 -10.38 25.74 -18.12
N PHE A 347 -10.63 24.44 -17.95
CA PHE A 347 -9.57 23.44 -18.06
C PHE A 347 -9.03 23.29 -19.48
N SER A 348 -9.85 23.48 -20.53
CA SER A 348 -9.38 23.45 -21.92
C SER A 348 -8.43 24.61 -22.28
N ARG A 349 -8.53 25.74 -21.57
CA ARG A 349 -7.58 26.86 -21.68
C ARG A 349 -6.32 26.60 -20.86
N LYS A 350 -6.45 25.92 -19.73
CA LYS A 350 -5.33 25.56 -18.87
C LYS A 350 -4.47 24.47 -19.50
N PHE A 351 -5.07 23.37 -19.92
CA PHE A 351 -4.41 22.23 -20.57
C PHE A 351 -4.69 22.27 -22.06
N THR A 352 -3.80 22.93 -22.81
CA THR A 352 -3.97 23.11 -24.25
C THR A 352 -3.48 21.92 -25.06
N HIS A 353 -2.53 21.17 -24.51
CA HIS A 353 -1.92 20.00 -25.15
C HIS A 353 -1.84 18.86 -24.13
N ILE A 354 -2.54 17.77 -24.42
CA ILE A 354 -2.56 16.56 -23.60
C ILE A 354 -1.90 15.43 -24.38
N LEU A 355 -0.92 14.80 -23.75
CA LEU A 355 -0.22 13.63 -24.27
C LEU A 355 -0.55 12.43 -23.40
N LEU A 356 -0.93 11.31 -24.01
CA LEU A 356 -1.29 10.08 -23.29
C LEU A 356 -0.44 8.91 -23.80
N ASP A 357 0.24 8.24 -22.89
CA ASP A 357 0.98 7.00 -23.16
C ASP A 357 0.12 5.76 -22.84
N GLU A 358 0.44 4.64 -23.50
CA GLU A 358 -0.26 3.35 -23.39
C GLU A 358 -1.79 3.47 -23.58
N PHE A 359 -2.23 4.28 -24.57
CA PHE A 359 -3.64 4.58 -24.80
C PHE A 359 -4.55 3.33 -24.96
N GLN A 360 -4.02 2.21 -25.42
CA GLN A 360 -4.76 0.96 -25.56
C GLN A 360 -5.21 0.31 -24.22
N ASP A 361 -4.69 0.78 -23.09
CA ASP A 361 -5.08 0.34 -21.74
C ASP A 361 -6.05 1.32 -21.06
N THR A 362 -6.45 2.37 -21.77
CA THR A 362 -7.36 3.39 -21.27
C THR A 362 -8.75 2.78 -21.09
N ASP A 363 -9.33 2.97 -19.90
CA ASP A 363 -10.74 2.63 -19.69
C ASP A 363 -11.66 3.69 -20.34
N PRO A 364 -12.95 3.39 -20.57
CA PRO A 364 -13.80 4.31 -21.32
C PRO A 364 -14.11 5.62 -20.62
N ILE A 365 -14.07 5.66 -19.28
CA ILE A 365 -14.26 6.89 -18.52
C ILE A 365 -13.02 7.78 -18.62
N GLN A 366 -11.82 7.18 -18.66
CA GLN A 366 -10.59 7.93 -18.95
C GLN A 366 -10.64 8.55 -20.35
N ALA A 367 -11.05 7.79 -21.37
CA ALA A 367 -11.22 8.31 -22.72
C ALA A 367 -12.24 9.45 -22.78
N GLU A 368 -13.37 9.30 -22.07
CA GLU A 368 -14.38 10.34 -21.89
C GLU A 368 -13.79 11.63 -21.29
N VAL A 369 -13.03 11.53 -20.19
CA VAL A 369 -12.37 12.69 -19.55
C VAL A 369 -11.43 13.40 -20.53
N ILE A 370 -10.60 12.65 -21.26
CA ILE A 370 -9.64 13.23 -22.21
C ILE A 370 -10.36 13.94 -23.37
N LEU A 371 -11.43 13.34 -23.90
CA LEU A 371 -12.21 13.95 -24.99
C LEU A 371 -13.00 15.17 -24.52
N TYR A 372 -13.51 15.23 -23.29
CA TYR A 372 -14.09 16.47 -22.77
C TYR A 372 -13.05 17.59 -22.62
N LEU A 373 -11.83 17.28 -22.19
CA LEU A 373 -10.78 18.29 -22.02
C LEU A 373 -10.27 18.84 -23.36
N THR A 374 -10.24 18.01 -24.39
CA THR A 374 -9.67 18.37 -25.71
C THR A 374 -10.72 18.72 -26.76
N GLY A 375 -12.00 18.42 -26.51
CA GLY A 375 -13.11 18.64 -27.44
C GLY A 375 -13.28 20.10 -27.86
N ALA A 376 -13.64 20.30 -29.13
CA ALA A 376 -13.89 21.63 -29.69
C ALA A 376 -15.17 22.29 -29.12
N ASP A 377 -16.24 21.51 -28.98
CA ASP A 377 -17.51 21.95 -28.43
C ASP A 377 -17.56 21.72 -26.90
N CYS A 378 -17.74 22.79 -26.12
CA CYS A 378 -17.82 22.69 -24.67
C CYS A 378 -19.23 22.33 -24.17
N GLU A 379 -20.26 22.47 -25.01
CA GLU A 379 -21.66 22.23 -24.66
C GLU A 379 -22.10 20.78 -24.91
N GLU A 380 -21.41 20.07 -25.81
CA GLU A 380 -21.72 18.66 -26.10
C GLU A 380 -21.46 17.78 -24.87
N ARG A 381 -22.47 16.99 -24.48
CA ARG A 381 -22.46 16.15 -23.27
C ARG A 381 -22.26 14.67 -23.58
N ASP A 382 -22.19 14.32 -24.86
CA ASP A 382 -21.83 12.99 -25.33
C ASP A 382 -20.41 13.01 -25.89
N TRP A 383 -19.46 12.52 -25.09
CA TRP A 383 -18.05 12.46 -25.48
C TRP A 383 -17.79 11.69 -26.78
N ARG A 384 -18.69 10.78 -27.18
CA ARG A 384 -18.55 10.00 -28.43
C ARG A 384 -18.82 10.84 -29.68
N LYS A 385 -19.39 12.04 -29.52
CA LYS A 385 -19.60 13.02 -30.59
C LYS A 385 -18.56 14.13 -30.57
N LEU A 386 -17.71 14.16 -29.54
CA LEU A 386 -16.70 15.20 -29.39
C LEU A 386 -15.49 14.91 -30.28
N VAL A 387 -15.17 15.93 -31.06
CA VAL A 387 -13.99 15.97 -31.89
C VAL A 387 -12.93 16.83 -31.18
N PRO A 388 -11.70 16.32 -30.96
CA PRO A 388 -10.61 17.10 -30.37
C PRO A 388 -10.26 18.34 -31.20
N LYS A 389 -9.89 19.43 -30.52
CA LYS A 389 -9.30 20.61 -31.18
C LYS A 389 -8.00 20.21 -31.90
N PRO A 390 -7.71 20.75 -33.09
CA PRO A 390 -6.47 20.44 -33.81
C PRO A 390 -5.23 20.68 -32.95
N GLY A 391 -4.34 19.67 -32.88
CA GLY A 391 -3.07 19.74 -32.15
C GLY A 391 -3.17 19.54 -30.63
N SER A 392 -4.38 19.57 -30.07
CA SER A 392 -4.60 19.51 -28.62
C SER A 392 -4.35 18.13 -27.99
N LEU A 393 -4.37 17.06 -28.80
CA LEU A 393 -4.27 15.69 -28.32
C LEU A 393 -3.17 14.92 -29.05
N PHE A 394 -2.38 14.17 -28.30
CA PHE A 394 -1.36 13.27 -28.83
C PHE A 394 -1.40 11.94 -28.07
N LEU A 395 -1.90 10.90 -28.72
CA LEU A 395 -2.06 9.57 -28.15
C LEU A 395 -0.96 8.65 -28.68
N VAL A 396 -0.35 7.86 -27.79
CA VAL A 396 0.61 6.82 -28.18
C VAL A 396 0.21 5.50 -27.57
N GLY A 397 0.19 4.43 -28.37
CA GLY A 397 -0.20 3.12 -27.89
C GLY A 397 0.11 2.00 -28.89
N ASP A 398 -0.18 0.78 -28.47
CA ASP A 398 -0.14 -0.39 -29.36
C ASP A 398 -1.37 -1.27 -29.10
N PRO A 399 -2.39 -1.27 -29.97
CA PRO A 399 -3.59 -2.08 -29.75
C PRO A 399 -3.27 -3.58 -29.66
N LYS A 400 -2.16 -4.05 -30.27
CA LYS A 400 -1.69 -5.44 -30.16
C LYS A 400 -1.21 -5.81 -28.75
N GLN A 401 -0.98 -4.82 -27.89
CA GLN A 401 -0.57 -5.00 -26.48
C GLN A 401 -1.69 -4.63 -25.49
N SER A 402 -2.93 -4.46 -25.93
CA SER A 402 -4.07 -4.26 -25.02
C SER A 402 -4.42 -5.61 -24.37
N ILE A 403 -4.09 -5.76 -23.09
CA ILE A 403 -4.19 -7.03 -22.31
C ILE A 403 -4.76 -6.82 -20.90
N PHE A 404 -5.39 -5.68 -20.67
CA PHE A 404 -5.95 -5.29 -19.37
C PHE A 404 -7.49 -5.22 -19.42
N ARG A 405 -8.15 -6.11 -20.19
CA ARG A 405 -9.62 -6.12 -20.25
C ARG A 405 -10.25 -6.38 -18.88
N PHE A 406 -9.58 -7.16 -18.04
CA PHE A 406 -9.98 -7.37 -16.64
C PHE A 406 -9.95 -6.08 -15.79
N ARG A 407 -9.18 -5.06 -16.19
CA ARG A 407 -9.16 -3.69 -15.62
C ARG A 407 -10.02 -2.71 -16.43
N ARG A 408 -11.00 -3.21 -17.19
CA ARG A 408 -11.96 -2.43 -17.99
C ARG A 408 -11.39 -1.76 -19.26
N ALA A 409 -10.14 -2.01 -19.65
CA ALA A 409 -9.63 -1.55 -20.93
C ALA A 409 -10.44 -2.17 -22.09
N ASP A 410 -10.82 -1.37 -23.08
CA ASP A 410 -11.74 -1.79 -24.12
C ASP A 410 -11.29 -1.36 -25.52
N ILE A 411 -11.18 -2.34 -26.43
CA ILE A 411 -10.78 -2.09 -27.82
C ILE A 411 -11.88 -1.36 -28.60
N ASP A 412 -13.16 -1.55 -28.23
CA ASP A 412 -14.27 -0.78 -28.81
C ASP A 412 -14.06 0.72 -28.53
N THR A 413 -13.59 1.09 -27.34
CA THR A 413 -13.30 2.49 -26.98
C THR A 413 -12.10 3.05 -27.75
N TYR A 414 -11.04 2.26 -27.90
CA TYR A 414 -9.89 2.64 -28.73
C TYR A 414 -10.32 3.02 -30.16
N ASN A 415 -11.19 2.20 -30.76
CA ASN A 415 -11.69 2.41 -32.12
C ASN A 415 -12.57 3.67 -32.21
N VAL A 416 -13.44 3.93 -31.23
CA VAL A 416 -14.24 5.16 -31.20
C VAL A 416 -13.36 6.40 -31.17
N VAL A 417 -12.34 6.44 -30.32
CA VAL A 417 -11.44 7.60 -30.22
C VAL A 417 -10.64 7.78 -31.51
N LYS A 418 -10.20 6.68 -32.13
CA LYS A 418 -9.54 6.70 -33.45
C LYS A 418 -10.43 7.37 -34.51
N GLU A 419 -11.70 6.96 -34.59
CA GLU A 419 -12.66 7.57 -35.51
C GLU A 419 -12.91 9.06 -35.23
N GLN A 420 -12.98 9.48 -33.96
CA GLN A 420 -13.16 10.91 -33.62
C GLN A 420 -11.95 11.77 -34.00
N ILE A 421 -10.74 11.23 -33.84
CA ILE A 421 -9.51 11.91 -34.27
C ILE A 421 -9.50 12.09 -35.78
N GLU A 422 -9.84 11.05 -36.55
CA GLU A 422 -9.90 11.10 -38.01
C GLU A 422 -10.99 12.09 -38.50
N LYS A 423 -12.18 12.08 -37.89
CA LYS A 423 -13.25 13.06 -38.17
C LYS A 423 -12.82 14.50 -37.91
N GLY A 424 -11.94 14.72 -36.94
CA GLY A 424 -11.35 16.03 -36.63
C GLY A 424 -10.20 16.48 -37.52
N GLY A 425 -9.88 15.71 -38.57
CA GLY A 425 -8.72 15.99 -39.43
C GLY A 425 -7.38 15.64 -38.77
N GLY A 426 -7.39 14.83 -37.71
CA GLY A 426 -6.20 14.20 -37.14
C GLY A 426 -5.71 13.03 -38.00
N GLU A 427 -4.49 12.57 -37.74
CA GLU A 427 -3.87 11.46 -38.47
C GLU A 427 -3.52 10.30 -37.53
N VAL A 428 -3.61 9.07 -38.06
CA VAL A 428 -3.11 7.85 -37.41
C VAL A 428 -1.75 7.51 -38.01
N LEU A 429 -0.73 7.38 -37.17
CA LEU A 429 0.65 7.07 -37.56
C LEU A 429 1.04 5.67 -37.08
N HIS A 430 1.82 4.93 -37.85
CA HIS A 430 2.30 3.57 -37.60
C HIS A 430 3.83 3.47 -37.47
N LEU A 431 4.33 3.42 -36.22
CA LEU A 431 5.76 3.23 -35.95
C LEU A 431 6.11 1.74 -35.89
N THR A 432 6.76 1.24 -36.95
CA THR A 432 7.13 -0.17 -37.13
C THR A 432 8.60 -0.48 -36.85
N ALA A 433 9.49 0.53 -36.81
CA ALA A 433 10.89 0.31 -36.47
C ALA A 433 11.00 -0.20 -35.03
N ASN A 434 11.84 -1.21 -34.79
CA ASN A 434 12.06 -1.82 -33.48
C ASN A 434 13.53 -1.64 -33.06
N PHE A 435 13.75 -0.87 -31.99
CA PHE A 435 15.07 -0.58 -31.41
C PHE A 435 15.46 -1.53 -30.28
N ARG A 436 14.56 -2.44 -29.91
CA ARG A 436 14.68 -3.31 -28.74
C ARG A 436 15.38 -4.62 -29.08
N SER A 437 14.82 -5.34 -30.04
CA SER A 437 15.08 -6.73 -30.34
C SER A 437 16.07 -6.87 -31.51
N LEU A 438 16.76 -8.01 -31.56
CA LEU A 438 17.64 -8.39 -32.66
C LEU A 438 16.85 -8.95 -33.87
N HIS A 439 17.47 -8.94 -35.05
CA HIS A 439 16.87 -9.45 -36.31
C HIS A 439 16.40 -10.90 -36.18
N SER A 440 17.23 -11.78 -35.63
CA SER A 440 16.88 -13.18 -35.36
C SER A 440 15.57 -13.40 -34.60
N LEU A 441 15.18 -12.48 -33.71
CA LEU A 441 13.88 -12.55 -33.01
C LEU A 441 12.72 -12.09 -33.90
N ALA A 442 12.92 -11.06 -34.73
CA ALA A 442 11.91 -10.59 -35.66
C ALA A 442 11.66 -11.59 -36.80
N ASP A 443 12.70 -12.26 -37.29
CA ASP A 443 12.61 -13.27 -38.36
C ASP A 443 11.73 -14.45 -37.95
N TRP A 444 11.71 -14.79 -36.66
CA TRP A 444 10.79 -15.80 -36.12
C TRP A 444 9.42 -15.21 -35.77
N ASN A 445 9.38 -14.06 -35.08
CA ASN A 445 8.12 -13.47 -34.62
C ASN A 445 7.20 -13.02 -35.77
N ASN A 446 7.74 -12.40 -36.81
CA ASN A 446 6.94 -11.82 -37.89
C ASN A 446 6.10 -12.87 -38.65
N PRO A 447 6.66 -14.00 -39.13
CA PRO A 447 5.86 -15.06 -39.75
C PRO A 447 4.86 -15.70 -38.79
N VAL A 448 5.25 -15.90 -37.53
CA VAL A 448 4.40 -16.52 -36.50
C VAL A 448 3.15 -15.67 -36.26
N PHE A 449 3.32 -14.39 -35.94
CA PHE A 449 2.18 -13.53 -35.62
C PHE A 449 1.38 -13.10 -36.84
N LYS A 450 1.98 -13.02 -38.03
CA LYS A 450 1.23 -12.87 -39.29
C LYS A 450 0.26 -14.04 -39.54
N GLY A 451 0.58 -15.23 -39.04
CA GLY A 451 -0.30 -16.41 -39.12
C GLY A 451 -1.32 -16.55 -37.98
N ILE A 452 -1.24 -15.72 -36.93
CA ILE A 452 -2.13 -15.77 -35.76
C ILE A 452 -3.08 -14.57 -35.72
N PHE A 453 -2.59 -13.37 -36.04
CA PHE A 453 -3.42 -12.17 -36.15
C PHE A 453 -4.13 -12.11 -37.50
N PRO A 454 -5.29 -11.44 -37.59
CA PRO A 454 -5.99 -11.24 -38.85
C PRO A 454 -5.21 -10.29 -39.78
N GLY A 455 -5.48 -10.39 -41.08
CA GLY A 455 -4.88 -9.51 -42.10
C GLY A 455 -5.34 -8.06 -41.99
N ASP A 456 -6.62 -7.86 -41.72
CA ASP A 456 -7.25 -6.58 -41.44
C ASP A 456 -7.75 -6.54 -40.00
N SER A 457 -7.84 -5.34 -39.41
CA SER A 457 -8.40 -5.18 -38.06
C SER A 457 -9.90 -5.46 -38.09
N ASP A 458 -10.37 -6.26 -37.14
CA ASP A 458 -11.78 -6.44 -36.87
C ASP A 458 -12.17 -5.82 -35.52
N ARG A 459 -13.43 -6.02 -35.11
CA ARG A 459 -13.95 -5.48 -33.85
C ARG A 459 -13.19 -5.98 -32.61
N TYR A 460 -12.71 -7.22 -32.62
CA TYR A 460 -12.11 -7.88 -31.47
C TYR A 460 -10.58 -7.80 -31.49
N GLN A 461 -9.98 -7.82 -32.68
CA GLN A 461 -8.55 -8.01 -32.87
C GLN A 461 -7.94 -7.03 -33.88
N PRO A 462 -6.85 -6.32 -33.52
CA PRO A 462 -6.16 -5.43 -34.45
C PRO A 462 -5.38 -6.21 -35.52
N ALA A 463 -5.05 -5.55 -36.63
CA ALA A 463 -4.17 -6.11 -37.66
C ALA A 463 -2.72 -6.26 -37.16
N TYR A 464 -2.00 -7.24 -37.72
CA TYR A 464 -0.56 -7.38 -37.45
C TYR A 464 0.27 -6.31 -38.15
N ALA A 465 1.16 -5.66 -37.39
CA ALA A 465 2.20 -4.80 -37.94
C ALA A 465 3.57 -5.45 -37.70
N PRO A 466 4.43 -5.56 -38.74
CA PRO A 466 5.73 -6.21 -38.62
C PRO A 466 6.67 -5.47 -37.68
N LEU A 467 7.51 -6.23 -36.98
CA LEU A 467 8.63 -5.73 -36.20
C LEU A 467 9.83 -5.53 -37.13
N ASN A 468 10.13 -4.28 -37.49
CA ASN A 468 11.27 -3.94 -38.35
C ASN A 468 12.49 -3.62 -37.48
N THR A 469 13.24 -4.63 -37.05
CA THR A 469 14.38 -4.48 -36.15
C THR A 469 15.52 -3.69 -36.76
N VAL A 470 16.17 -2.84 -35.97
CA VAL A 470 17.36 -2.08 -36.41
C VAL A 470 18.65 -2.63 -35.80
N ARG A 471 18.57 -3.54 -34.82
CA ARG A 471 19.75 -4.13 -34.16
C ARG A 471 20.14 -5.41 -34.89
N GLU A 472 21.37 -5.46 -35.38
CA GLU A 472 21.95 -6.64 -36.04
C GLU A 472 22.43 -7.68 -35.03
N ASP A 473 22.48 -8.94 -35.48
CA ASP A 473 23.03 -10.05 -34.69
C ASP A 473 24.57 -9.94 -34.62
N GLU A 474 25.16 -10.11 -33.42
CA GLU A 474 26.62 -10.08 -33.22
C GLU A 474 27.17 -11.52 -33.16
N GLU A 475 28.11 -11.90 -34.04
CA GLU A 475 28.64 -13.28 -34.20
C GLU A 475 29.12 -13.98 -32.91
N LYS A 476 29.63 -13.22 -31.93
CA LYS A 476 30.15 -13.76 -30.65
C LYS A 476 29.14 -13.72 -29.50
N THR A 477 27.86 -13.53 -29.82
CA THR A 477 26.79 -13.39 -28.82
C THR A 477 25.71 -14.42 -29.01
N SER A 478 25.01 -14.75 -27.94
CA SER A 478 23.84 -15.64 -27.99
C SER A 478 22.59 -14.84 -28.34
N PHE A 479 21.86 -15.30 -29.35
CA PHE A 479 20.65 -14.67 -29.88
C PHE A 479 19.68 -15.70 -30.47
N GLY A 480 18.44 -15.30 -30.72
CA GLY A 480 17.42 -16.11 -31.40
C GLY A 480 16.40 -16.77 -30.46
N VAL A 481 15.67 -17.74 -30.99
CA VAL A 481 14.60 -18.46 -30.29
C VAL A 481 15.03 -19.90 -30.03
N TYR A 482 14.82 -20.36 -28.80
CA TYR A 482 15.11 -21.73 -28.36
C TYR A 482 13.88 -22.32 -27.67
N LYS A 483 13.88 -23.65 -27.50
CA LYS A 483 12.88 -24.34 -26.69
C LYS A 483 13.51 -25.22 -25.61
N ILE A 484 12.76 -25.45 -24.53
CA ILE A 484 13.05 -26.47 -23.53
C ILE A 484 11.90 -27.47 -23.57
N THR A 485 12.21 -28.74 -23.79
CA THR A 485 11.23 -29.82 -23.92
C THR A 485 11.18 -30.62 -22.63
N VAL A 486 10.10 -30.47 -21.87
CA VAL A 486 9.88 -31.26 -20.66
C VAL A 486 9.39 -32.66 -21.06
N PRO A 487 10.12 -33.73 -20.69
CA PRO A 487 9.78 -35.08 -21.07
C PRO A 487 8.48 -35.53 -20.39
N LYS A 488 7.84 -36.56 -20.93
CA LYS A 488 6.60 -37.11 -20.35
C LYS A 488 6.81 -37.56 -18.89
N ILE A 489 6.09 -36.94 -17.95
CA ILE A 489 6.12 -37.28 -16.52
C ILE A 489 4.94 -38.20 -16.17
N LYS A 490 5.17 -39.17 -15.28
CA LYS A 490 4.14 -40.10 -14.79
C LYS A 490 2.94 -39.31 -14.24
N TRP A 491 1.74 -39.63 -14.74
CA TRP A 491 0.47 -38.96 -14.42
C TRP A 491 0.35 -37.48 -14.83
N SER A 492 1.29 -36.93 -15.60
CA SER A 492 1.29 -35.53 -16.07
C SER A 492 0.94 -34.51 -14.96
N ARG A 493 1.48 -34.71 -13.75
CA ARG A 493 1.20 -33.82 -12.61
C ARG A 493 1.84 -32.45 -12.86
N ALA A 494 1.01 -31.41 -12.91
CA ALA A 494 1.46 -30.05 -13.21
C ALA A 494 2.59 -29.53 -12.30
N LYS A 495 2.59 -29.91 -11.01
CA LYS A 495 3.65 -29.54 -10.07
C LYS A 495 5.01 -30.13 -10.49
N ASN A 496 5.05 -31.44 -10.79
CA ASN A 496 6.28 -32.12 -11.19
C ASN A 496 6.81 -31.63 -12.55
N ILE A 497 5.91 -31.25 -13.46
CA ILE A 497 6.28 -30.64 -14.74
C ILE A 497 6.96 -29.28 -14.50
N ALA A 498 6.38 -28.46 -13.62
CA ALA A 498 6.98 -27.18 -13.23
C ALA A 498 8.30 -27.33 -12.48
N GLU A 499 8.46 -28.35 -11.62
CA GLU A 499 9.73 -28.66 -10.93
C GLU A 499 10.84 -29.00 -11.93
N TYR A 500 10.57 -29.86 -12.93
CA TYR A 500 11.55 -30.18 -13.97
C TYR A 500 11.94 -28.95 -14.80
N ASP A 501 10.95 -28.17 -15.24
CA ASP A 501 11.20 -26.96 -16.02
C ASP A 501 11.98 -25.90 -15.22
N ALA A 502 11.65 -25.73 -13.93
CA ALA A 502 12.39 -24.87 -13.02
C ALA A 502 13.86 -25.30 -12.90
N ASP A 503 14.14 -26.59 -12.72
CA ASP A 503 15.50 -27.09 -12.67
C ASP A 503 16.27 -26.84 -13.97
N ALA A 504 15.64 -27.11 -15.12
CA ALA A 504 16.22 -26.87 -16.44
C ALA A 504 16.63 -25.40 -16.64
N ILE A 505 15.68 -24.48 -16.43
CA ILE A 505 15.89 -23.03 -16.61
C ILE A 505 16.96 -22.51 -15.64
N THR A 506 16.87 -22.87 -14.36
CA THR A 506 17.77 -22.33 -13.33
C THR A 506 19.19 -22.88 -13.45
N ASN A 507 19.37 -24.12 -13.92
CA ASN A 507 20.68 -24.65 -14.27
C ASN A 507 21.32 -23.85 -15.41
N TRP A 508 20.56 -23.56 -16.46
CA TRP A 508 21.07 -22.77 -17.58
C TRP A 508 21.42 -21.33 -17.17
N ILE A 509 20.57 -20.68 -16.36
CA ILE A 509 20.85 -19.33 -15.83
C ILE A 509 22.13 -19.34 -14.97
N SER A 510 22.32 -20.34 -14.10
CA SER A 510 23.55 -20.48 -13.31
C SER A 510 24.78 -20.62 -14.22
N TRP A 511 24.70 -21.48 -15.22
CA TRP A 511 25.77 -21.67 -16.20
C TRP A 511 26.07 -20.39 -16.98
N ALA A 512 25.06 -19.65 -17.43
CA ALA A 512 25.22 -18.37 -18.11
C ALA A 512 25.91 -17.33 -17.21
N CYS A 513 25.47 -17.19 -15.96
CA CYS A 513 26.04 -16.23 -14.98
C CYS A 513 27.51 -16.52 -14.62
N LYS A 514 28.02 -17.73 -14.87
CA LYS A 514 29.46 -18.06 -14.72
C LYS A 514 30.33 -17.50 -15.85
N GLY A 515 29.75 -16.74 -16.78
CA GLY A 515 30.45 -16.07 -17.87
C GLY A 515 30.54 -16.88 -19.17
N ASN A 516 29.73 -17.93 -19.30
CA ASN A 516 29.71 -18.80 -20.48
C ASN A 516 28.84 -18.26 -21.63
N VAL A 517 28.06 -17.21 -21.36
CA VAL A 517 27.14 -16.59 -22.33
C VAL A 517 27.40 -15.10 -22.39
N CYS A 518 27.46 -14.59 -23.61
CA CYS A 518 27.58 -13.16 -23.93
C CYS A 518 26.37 -12.71 -24.74
N PHE A 519 25.92 -11.48 -24.52
CA PHE A 519 24.76 -10.91 -25.20
C PHE A 519 25.19 -9.65 -25.97
N ALA A 520 24.58 -9.38 -27.12
CA ALA A 520 24.69 -8.09 -27.80
C ALA A 520 24.22 -6.96 -26.87
N ARG A 521 25.07 -5.94 -26.69
CA ARG A 521 24.85 -4.80 -25.78
C ARG A 521 25.02 -3.47 -26.50
N THR A 522 24.23 -2.49 -26.11
CA THR A 522 24.40 -1.10 -26.58
C THR A 522 25.70 -0.49 -26.02
N LYS A 523 26.20 0.57 -26.67
CA LYS A 523 27.39 1.29 -26.19
C LYS A 523 27.24 1.76 -24.74
N LYS A 524 26.09 2.35 -24.40
CA LYS A 524 25.76 2.77 -23.02
C LYS A 524 25.81 1.63 -22.01
N GLU A 525 25.43 0.41 -22.39
CA GLU A 525 25.52 -0.76 -21.52
C GLU A 525 26.97 -1.23 -21.33
N LYS A 526 27.75 -1.25 -22.42
CA LYS A 526 29.19 -1.56 -22.38
C LYS A 526 29.96 -0.55 -21.51
N ASP A 527 29.64 0.74 -21.63
CA ASP A 527 30.22 1.83 -20.82
C ASP A 527 29.89 1.68 -19.32
N LYS A 528 28.75 1.03 -18.99
CA LYS A 528 28.37 0.67 -17.61
C LYS A 528 29.02 -0.64 -17.12
N GLY A 529 29.94 -1.22 -17.89
CA GLY A 529 30.65 -2.45 -17.54
C GLY A 529 29.85 -3.74 -17.76
N LEU A 530 28.72 -3.69 -18.48
CA LEU A 530 27.88 -4.87 -18.75
C LEU A 530 28.46 -5.72 -19.89
N ASN A 531 29.37 -6.64 -19.54
CA ASN A 531 30.08 -7.47 -20.53
C ASN A 531 29.72 -8.96 -20.46
N LYS A 532 29.28 -9.47 -19.31
CA LYS A 532 28.90 -10.88 -19.10
C LYS A 532 27.43 -10.99 -18.74
N ALA A 533 26.86 -12.19 -18.87
CA ALA A 533 25.53 -12.48 -18.35
C ALA A 533 25.51 -12.33 -16.81
N GLN A 534 24.47 -11.68 -16.31
CA GLN A 534 24.22 -11.48 -14.89
C GLN A 534 22.73 -11.70 -14.57
N PRO A 535 22.36 -11.98 -13.30
CA PRO A 535 20.97 -12.25 -12.91
C PRO A 535 19.92 -11.28 -13.47
N SER A 536 20.19 -9.97 -13.54
CA SER A 536 19.23 -8.98 -14.09
C SER A 536 18.91 -9.15 -15.58
N ASP A 537 19.70 -9.91 -16.32
CA ASP A 537 19.48 -10.14 -17.75
C ASP A 537 18.33 -11.11 -18.02
N PHE A 538 17.89 -11.85 -17.00
CA PHE A 538 16.90 -12.92 -17.14
C PHE A 538 15.54 -12.50 -16.59
N LEU A 539 14.51 -12.74 -17.41
CA LEU A 539 13.10 -12.54 -17.07
C LEU A 539 12.34 -13.85 -17.29
N LEU A 540 11.70 -14.35 -16.25
CA LEU A 540 10.83 -15.52 -16.32
C LEU A 540 9.37 -15.06 -16.31
N LEU A 541 8.67 -15.37 -17.40
CA LEU A 541 7.27 -15.06 -17.59
C LEU A 541 6.41 -16.29 -17.39
N PHE A 542 5.34 -16.11 -16.63
CA PHE A 542 4.37 -17.14 -16.33
C PHE A 542 2.98 -16.73 -16.82
N ARG A 543 2.22 -17.68 -17.39
CA ARG A 543 0.82 -17.43 -17.77
C ARG A 543 -0.07 -17.13 -16.56
N TYR A 544 0.18 -17.82 -15.44
CA TYR A 544 -0.55 -17.67 -14.18
C TYR A 544 0.44 -17.66 -12.99
N LYS A 545 0.01 -17.08 -11.87
CA LYS A 545 0.81 -16.97 -10.63
C LYS A 545 1.19 -18.33 -10.02
N LYS A 546 0.38 -19.34 -10.31
CA LYS A 546 0.54 -20.70 -9.78
C LYS A 546 1.91 -21.26 -10.17
N ASN A 547 2.61 -21.86 -9.20
CA ASN A 547 3.95 -22.46 -9.32
C ASN A 547 5.14 -21.49 -9.43
N MET A 548 4.95 -20.16 -9.45
CA MET A 548 6.09 -19.21 -9.48
C MET A 548 7.09 -19.46 -8.34
N ASN A 549 6.59 -19.81 -7.15
CA ASN A 549 7.40 -20.13 -5.98
C ASN A 549 8.33 -21.34 -6.19
N ILE A 550 8.00 -22.27 -7.09
CA ILE A 550 8.85 -23.43 -7.42
C ILE A 550 10.14 -22.94 -8.11
N TYR A 551 10.01 -21.99 -9.05
CA TYR A 551 11.14 -21.41 -9.76
C TYR A 551 12.00 -20.52 -8.86
N ALA A 552 11.35 -19.76 -7.98
CA ALA A 552 12.04 -18.94 -6.99
C ALA A 552 12.89 -19.78 -6.03
N ARG A 553 12.35 -20.90 -5.53
CA ARG A 553 13.11 -21.85 -4.71
C ARG A 553 14.29 -22.46 -5.48
N ALA A 554 14.07 -22.87 -6.73
CA ALA A 554 15.13 -23.42 -7.58
C ALA A 554 16.27 -22.41 -7.85
N LEU A 555 15.96 -21.10 -7.92
CA LEU A 555 16.97 -20.03 -7.99
C LEU A 555 17.69 -19.84 -6.64
N GLU A 556 16.94 -19.82 -5.53
CA GLU A 556 17.48 -19.71 -4.17
C GLU A 556 18.50 -20.83 -3.87
N GLU A 557 18.15 -22.08 -4.20
CA GLU A 557 18.98 -23.28 -4.01
C GLU A 557 20.31 -23.22 -4.78
N ARG A 558 20.38 -22.44 -5.86
CA ARG A 558 21.57 -22.21 -6.68
C ARG A 558 22.29 -20.90 -6.33
N GLY A 559 21.82 -20.17 -5.31
CA GLY A 559 22.38 -18.90 -4.88
C GLY A 559 22.18 -17.75 -5.88
N ILE A 560 21.19 -17.85 -6.76
CA ILE A 560 20.89 -16.82 -7.76
C ILE A 560 19.89 -15.83 -7.15
N PRO A 561 20.22 -14.52 -7.05
CA PRO A 561 19.28 -13.52 -6.58
C PRO A 561 18.05 -13.45 -7.49
N PHE A 562 16.86 -13.37 -6.90
CA PHE A 562 15.60 -13.29 -7.63
C PHE A 562 14.65 -12.26 -7.01
N GLU A 563 13.68 -11.83 -7.81
CA GLU A 563 12.57 -10.96 -7.41
C GLU A 563 11.28 -11.53 -7.99
N ILE A 564 10.25 -11.69 -7.15
CA ILE A 564 8.91 -12.13 -7.57
C ILE A 564 7.98 -10.92 -7.54
N THR A 565 7.25 -10.69 -8.63
CA THR A 565 6.22 -9.64 -8.68
C THR A 565 4.86 -10.25 -8.96
N GLY A 566 3.88 -9.90 -8.12
CA GLY A 566 2.49 -10.33 -8.28
C GLY A 566 2.18 -11.75 -7.77
N SER A 567 2.90 -12.28 -6.77
CA SER A 567 2.49 -13.50 -6.06
C SER A 567 1.38 -13.19 -5.04
N ASP A 568 0.46 -14.14 -4.80
CA ASP A 568 -0.60 -14.05 -3.77
C ASP A 568 -0.08 -14.50 -2.37
N ALA A 569 1.24 -14.54 -2.19
CA ALA A 569 1.89 -15.22 -1.06
C ALA A 569 1.70 -14.51 0.28
N PHE A 570 1.33 -13.21 0.29
CA PHE A 570 1.18 -12.44 1.51
C PHE A 570 0.00 -12.92 2.38
N SER A 571 -1.19 -13.12 1.81
CA SER A 571 -2.38 -13.54 2.57
C SER A 571 -2.34 -15.04 2.94
N GLU A 572 -1.73 -15.87 2.09
CA GLU A 572 -1.55 -17.30 2.36
C GLU A 572 -0.38 -17.61 3.31
N SER A 573 0.42 -16.59 3.61
CA SER A 573 1.59 -16.66 4.47
C SER A 573 1.27 -17.31 5.82
N VAL A 574 2.12 -18.25 6.24
CA VAL A 574 2.01 -18.84 7.57
C VAL A 574 2.44 -17.81 8.60
N GLU A 575 3.52 -17.08 8.36
CA GLU A 575 4.04 -16.08 9.30
C GLU A 575 3.08 -14.92 9.54
N ILE A 576 2.35 -14.44 8.54
CA ILE A 576 1.33 -13.38 8.74
C ILE A 576 0.18 -13.91 9.61
N ARG A 577 -0.32 -15.12 9.35
CA ARG A 577 -1.38 -15.74 10.18
C ARG A 577 -0.95 -15.91 11.64
N GLU A 578 0.31 -16.26 11.87
CA GLU A 578 0.86 -16.38 13.23
C GLU A 578 0.94 -15.03 13.94
N ILE A 579 1.24 -13.95 13.22
CA ILE A 579 1.21 -12.58 13.76
C ILE A 579 -0.21 -12.15 14.08
N VAL A 580 -1.19 -12.47 13.23
CA VAL A 580 -2.61 -12.20 13.53
C VAL A 580 -3.07 -12.98 14.75
N ASN A 581 -2.65 -14.24 14.92
CA ASN A 581 -2.93 -15.01 16.13
C ASN A 581 -2.30 -14.39 17.38
N LEU A 582 -1.09 -13.87 17.27
CA LEU A 582 -0.45 -13.10 18.35
C LEU A 582 -1.25 -11.85 18.68
N ALA A 583 -1.60 -11.04 17.68
CA ALA A 583 -2.37 -9.83 17.87
C ALA A 583 -3.73 -10.10 18.53
N ARG A 584 -4.42 -11.17 18.12
CA ARG A 584 -5.66 -11.66 18.75
C ARG A 584 -5.45 -12.03 20.21
N ALA A 585 -4.39 -12.79 20.53
CA ALA A 585 -4.07 -13.14 21.90
C ALA A 585 -3.79 -11.90 22.77
N LEU A 586 -3.10 -10.90 22.22
CA LEU A 586 -2.84 -9.64 22.93
C LEU A 586 -4.09 -8.75 23.06
N ASN A 587 -5.01 -8.82 22.10
CA ASN A 587 -6.26 -8.07 22.15
C ASN A 587 -7.29 -8.69 23.11
N ASP A 588 -7.31 -10.03 23.18
CA ASP A 588 -8.18 -10.81 24.06
C ASP A 588 -7.33 -11.75 24.96
N PRO A 589 -6.67 -11.19 26.00
CA PRO A 589 -5.67 -11.88 26.82
C PRO A 589 -6.25 -12.98 27.74
N GLU A 590 -7.57 -13.04 27.88
CA GLU A 590 -8.25 -14.11 28.63
C GLU A 590 -8.61 -15.31 27.76
N ASN A 591 -8.48 -15.20 26.44
CA ASN A 591 -8.86 -16.25 25.50
C ASN A 591 -7.81 -17.37 25.45
N PRO A 592 -8.15 -18.57 25.94
CA PRO A 592 -7.19 -19.67 25.98
C PRO A 592 -6.85 -20.23 24.60
N ILE A 593 -7.74 -20.06 23.61
CA ILE A 593 -7.54 -20.60 22.25
C ILE A 593 -6.42 -19.84 21.56
N TYR A 594 -6.48 -18.50 21.55
CA TYR A 594 -5.44 -17.68 20.93
C TYR A 594 -4.12 -17.79 21.68
N THR A 595 -4.16 -17.82 23.01
CA THR A 595 -2.97 -18.01 23.83
C THR A 595 -2.26 -19.32 23.50
N VAL A 596 -2.98 -20.44 23.44
CA VAL A 596 -2.40 -21.75 23.07
C VAL A 596 -1.91 -21.76 21.63
N ALA A 597 -2.63 -21.12 20.69
CA ALA A 597 -2.19 -21.02 19.30
C ALA A 597 -0.82 -20.34 19.20
N VAL A 598 -0.60 -19.24 19.93
CA VAL A 598 0.68 -18.53 19.95
C VAL A 598 1.79 -19.32 20.63
N LEU A 599 1.48 -20.02 21.74
CA LEU A 599 2.45 -20.88 22.43
C LEU A 599 2.95 -22.02 21.52
N ARG A 600 2.03 -22.68 20.79
CA ARG A 600 2.36 -23.72 19.82
C ARG A 600 3.03 -23.17 18.55
N GLY A 601 2.78 -21.90 18.28
CA GLY A 601 3.18 -21.18 17.08
C GLY A 601 4.67 -20.86 16.99
N ILE A 602 5.02 -20.08 15.97
CA ILE A 602 6.42 -19.79 15.58
C ILE A 602 7.22 -18.99 16.62
N PHE A 603 6.54 -18.30 17.56
CA PHE A 603 7.19 -17.48 18.58
C PHE A 603 7.80 -18.29 19.71
N PHE A 604 7.15 -19.39 20.11
CA PHE A 604 7.54 -20.16 21.29
C PHE A 604 7.79 -21.63 21.00
N GLY A 605 7.08 -22.25 20.04
CA GLY A 605 7.27 -23.65 19.64
C GLY A 605 7.08 -24.64 20.78
N VAL A 606 6.10 -24.41 21.65
CA VAL A 606 5.73 -25.30 22.75
C VAL A 606 4.99 -26.52 22.18
N SER A 607 5.43 -27.72 22.57
CA SER A 607 4.82 -28.98 22.14
C SER A 607 3.51 -29.28 22.85
N ASP A 608 2.65 -30.09 22.22
CA ASP A 608 1.38 -30.54 22.81
C ASP A 608 1.59 -31.28 24.14
N ASN A 609 2.73 -31.96 24.32
CA ASN A 609 3.10 -32.63 25.57
C ASN A 609 3.40 -31.64 26.70
N GLU A 610 4.14 -30.56 26.41
CA GLU A 610 4.44 -29.49 27.38
C GLU A 610 3.15 -28.76 27.80
N LEU A 611 2.24 -28.50 26.84
CA LEU A 611 0.93 -27.90 27.12
C LEU A 611 0.06 -28.82 27.98
N LEU A 612 0.01 -30.11 27.68
CA LEU A 612 -0.73 -31.11 28.44
C LEU A 612 -0.19 -31.24 29.87
N GLN A 613 1.14 -31.24 30.04
CA GLN A 613 1.78 -31.32 31.34
C GLN A 613 1.40 -30.11 32.20
N PHE A 614 1.60 -28.90 31.68
CA PHE A 614 1.22 -27.66 32.35
C PHE A 614 -0.27 -27.66 32.75
N LYS A 615 -1.15 -28.18 31.89
CA LYS A 615 -2.58 -28.27 32.18
C LYS A 615 -2.89 -29.29 33.29
N ARG A 616 -2.21 -30.44 33.31
CA ARG A 616 -2.38 -31.49 34.32
C ARG A 616 -1.98 -31.04 35.71
N GLU A 617 -1.01 -30.14 35.81
CA GLU A 617 -0.54 -29.59 37.08
C GLU A 617 -1.39 -28.41 37.56
N GLY A 618 -2.51 -28.12 36.89
CA GLY A 618 -3.46 -27.09 37.30
C GLY A 618 -3.30 -25.75 36.58
N GLY A 619 -2.38 -25.66 35.62
CA GLY A 619 -2.15 -24.46 34.82
C GLY A 619 -3.39 -23.98 34.05
N LYS A 620 -3.50 -22.66 33.91
CA LYS A 620 -4.52 -21.99 33.08
C LYS A 620 -3.83 -21.25 31.94
N PHE A 621 -4.42 -21.32 30.75
CA PHE A 621 -3.87 -20.66 29.56
C PHE A 621 -4.32 -19.20 29.49
N SER A 622 -3.86 -18.39 30.44
CA SER A 622 -3.98 -16.94 30.42
C SER A 622 -2.71 -16.34 31.00
N PHE A 623 -2.12 -15.39 30.29
CA PHE A 623 -0.91 -14.68 30.74
C PHE A 623 -1.22 -13.51 31.68
N LEU A 624 -2.50 -13.28 32.05
CA LEU A 624 -2.90 -12.30 33.07
C LEU A 624 -2.85 -12.84 34.50
N LEU A 625 -2.73 -14.16 34.66
CA LEU A 625 -2.59 -14.78 35.97
C LEU A 625 -1.14 -14.69 36.44
N ASP A 626 -0.94 -14.25 37.69
CA ASP A 626 0.37 -14.26 38.32
C ASP A 626 0.76 -15.70 38.65
N PHE A 627 1.73 -16.23 37.91
CA PHE A 627 2.37 -17.48 38.27
C PHE A 627 3.24 -17.22 39.50
N ARG A 628 2.84 -17.75 40.66
CA ARG A 628 3.61 -17.57 41.90
C ARG A 628 4.98 -18.24 41.75
N GLU A 629 6.05 -17.52 42.06
CA GLU A 629 7.39 -18.10 42.17
C GLU A 629 7.36 -19.25 43.20
N GLY A 630 7.60 -20.48 42.75
CA GLY A 630 7.64 -21.68 43.60
C GLY A 630 6.51 -22.70 43.40
N GLU A 631 5.47 -22.40 42.60
CA GLU A 631 4.56 -23.46 42.13
C GLU A 631 5.28 -24.27 41.04
N ASN A 632 5.62 -25.52 41.38
CA ASN A 632 6.36 -26.44 40.51
C ASN A 632 5.44 -27.00 39.40
N LEU A 633 4.88 -26.09 38.60
CA LEU A 633 4.19 -26.40 37.35
C LEU A 633 5.28 -26.83 36.35
N GLY A 634 5.45 -28.14 36.17
CA GLY A 634 6.16 -28.78 35.07
C GLY A 634 5.76 -28.23 33.70
N GLY A 635 6.46 -27.16 33.35
CA GLY A 635 6.27 -26.42 32.12
C GLY A 635 7.05 -25.12 32.18
N ALA A 636 8.30 -25.15 32.65
CA ALA A 636 9.14 -23.96 32.79
C ALA A 636 9.13 -23.07 31.53
N ARG A 637 9.13 -23.71 30.35
CA ARG A 637 9.02 -23.03 29.05
C ARG A 637 7.65 -22.35 28.85
N VAL A 638 6.55 -23.00 29.24
CA VAL A 638 5.19 -22.42 29.15
C VAL A 638 5.08 -21.20 30.04
N GLY A 639 5.54 -21.30 31.30
CA GLY A 639 5.58 -20.18 32.24
C GLY A 639 6.43 -19.00 31.74
N GLU A 640 7.64 -19.26 31.22
CA GLU A 640 8.50 -18.22 30.64
C GLU A 640 7.84 -17.55 29.43
N SER A 641 7.20 -18.35 28.56
CA SER A 641 6.49 -17.85 27.38
C SER A 641 5.31 -16.96 27.77
N MET A 642 4.54 -17.34 28.80
CA MET A 642 3.45 -16.54 29.33
C MET A 642 3.94 -15.22 29.94
N LYS A 643 5.08 -15.22 30.64
CA LYS A 643 5.69 -13.99 31.17
C LYS A 643 6.07 -13.03 30.04
N ARG A 644 6.63 -13.54 28.95
CA ARG A 644 6.94 -12.73 27.75
C ARG A 644 5.68 -12.21 27.07
N LEU A 645 4.62 -13.02 26.96
CA LEU A 645 3.34 -12.57 26.40
C LEU A 645 2.71 -11.43 27.23
N ARG A 646 2.81 -11.50 28.56
CA ARG A 646 2.37 -10.40 29.43
C ARG A 646 3.17 -9.12 29.19
N GLU A 647 4.49 -9.23 29.05
CA GLU A 647 5.34 -8.07 28.74
C GLU A 647 4.95 -7.44 27.40
N TRP A 648 4.73 -8.26 26.37
CA TRP A 648 4.27 -7.79 25.06
C TRP A 648 2.88 -7.15 25.12
N TRP A 649 1.97 -7.69 25.93
CA TRP A 649 0.67 -7.09 26.19
C TRP A 649 0.76 -5.75 26.91
N ASP A 650 1.71 -5.57 27.84
CA ASP A 650 1.93 -4.28 28.47
C ASP A 650 2.44 -3.22 27.46
N TRP A 651 3.17 -3.63 26.41
CA TRP A 651 3.60 -2.72 25.35
C TRP A 651 2.44 -2.22 24.50
N THR A 652 1.44 -3.06 24.20
CA THR A 652 0.27 -2.64 23.39
C THR A 652 -0.56 -1.54 24.06
N LYS A 653 -0.39 -1.35 25.38
CA LYS A 653 -1.03 -0.27 26.15
C LYS A 653 -0.23 1.01 26.22
N LYS A 654 1.10 0.92 26.07
CA LYS A 654 2.04 2.04 26.26
C LYS A 654 2.43 2.70 24.94
N TYR A 655 2.38 1.95 23.85
CA TYR A 655 2.86 2.37 22.54
C TYR A 655 1.80 2.19 21.45
N PRO A 656 1.89 2.93 20.33
CA PRO A 656 1.13 2.61 19.13
C PRO A 656 1.31 1.14 18.72
N ALA A 657 0.30 0.55 18.08
CA ALA A 657 0.31 -0.88 17.79
C ALA A 657 1.45 -1.28 16.85
N SER A 658 1.75 -0.45 15.85
CA SER A 658 2.88 -0.69 14.93
C SER A 658 4.21 -0.71 15.68
N THR A 659 4.41 0.21 16.63
CA THR A 659 5.59 0.26 17.50
C THR A 659 5.65 -0.92 18.44
N ALA A 660 4.53 -1.30 19.07
CA ALA A 660 4.47 -2.46 19.95
C ALA A 660 4.81 -3.75 19.19
N LEU A 661 4.26 -3.95 18.00
CA LEU A 661 4.56 -5.11 17.15
C LEU A 661 6.01 -5.11 16.67
N GLU A 662 6.55 -3.97 16.27
CA GLU A 662 7.97 -3.83 15.90
C GLU A 662 8.89 -4.23 17.07
N MET A 663 8.63 -3.72 18.27
CA MET A 663 9.34 -4.12 19.48
C MET A 663 9.22 -5.63 19.74
N ILE A 664 8.05 -6.22 19.54
CA ILE A 664 7.84 -7.68 19.68
C ILE A 664 8.67 -8.44 18.64
N PHE A 665 8.69 -7.99 17.40
CA PHE A 665 9.45 -8.66 16.33
C PHE A 665 10.96 -8.60 16.59
N GLU A 666 11.47 -7.47 17.09
CA GLU A 666 12.86 -7.32 17.48
C GLU A 666 13.22 -8.21 18.68
N ASN A 667 12.42 -8.20 19.74
CA ASN A 667 12.71 -8.92 20.99
C ASN A 667 12.48 -10.44 20.86
N SER A 668 11.54 -10.88 20.02
CA SER A 668 11.34 -12.30 19.72
C SER A 668 12.44 -12.88 18.82
N GLY A 669 13.13 -12.03 18.04
CA GLY A 669 14.09 -12.47 17.01
C GLY A 669 13.41 -13.10 15.78
N ILE A 670 12.10 -12.93 15.60
CA ILE A 670 11.33 -13.60 14.54
C ILE A 670 11.81 -13.21 13.13
N ILE A 671 12.22 -11.95 12.94
CA ILE A 671 12.74 -11.46 11.65
C ILE A 671 14.01 -12.23 11.27
N ASN A 672 14.93 -12.42 12.22
CA ASN A 672 16.17 -13.17 12.00
C ASN A 672 15.88 -14.66 11.72
N TYR A 673 14.96 -15.25 12.49
CA TYR A 673 14.52 -16.62 12.26
C TYR A 673 13.96 -16.81 10.85
N LEU A 674 13.03 -15.95 10.42
CA LEU A 674 12.45 -16.01 9.08
C LEU A 674 13.49 -15.75 7.99
N ALA A 675 14.36 -14.77 8.16
CA ALA A 675 15.41 -14.42 7.19
C ALA A 675 16.37 -15.59 6.89
N THR A 676 16.60 -16.49 7.86
CA THR A 676 17.44 -17.68 7.69
C THR A 676 16.70 -18.91 7.15
N SER A 677 15.36 -18.86 7.09
CA SER A 677 14.52 -19.97 6.62
C SER A 677 14.47 -20.06 5.09
N GLU A 678 13.81 -21.11 4.55
CA GLU A 678 13.53 -21.21 3.10
C GLU A 678 12.69 -20.01 2.64
N MET A 679 13.06 -19.38 1.51
CA MET A 679 12.46 -18.13 1.04
C MET A 679 12.56 -16.99 2.08
N GLY A 680 13.63 -16.99 2.89
CA GLY A 680 13.71 -16.14 4.08
C GLY A 680 13.66 -14.65 3.80
N SER A 681 14.24 -14.21 2.68
CA SER A 681 14.17 -12.81 2.22
C SER A 681 12.71 -12.35 2.03
N SER A 682 11.86 -13.23 1.50
CA SER A 682 10.46 -12.97 1.23
C SER A 682 9.62 -12.93 2.51
N LYS A 683 9.76 -13.97 3.34
CA LYS A 683 8.98 -14.12 4.57
C LYS A 683 9.21 -12.95 5.53
N ALA A 684 10.47 -12.58 5.76
CA ALA A 684 10.74 -11.44 6.63
C ALA A 684 10.41 -10.08 5.96
N GLY A 685 10.44 -9.99 4.62
CA GLY A 685 9.94 -8.81 3.90
C GLY A 685 8.43 -8.59 4.08
N ASN A 686 7.65 -9.68 4.13
CA ASN A 686 6.20 -9.60 4.43
C ASN A 686 5.93 -9.03 5.82
N LEU A 687 6.76 -9.31 6.83
CA LEU A 687 6.61 -8.73 8.17
C LEU A 687 6.77 -7.20 8.15
N PHE A 688 7.80 -6.70 7.47
CA PHE A 688 7.98 -5.25 7.30
C PHE A 688 6.86 -4.62 6.50
N LYS A 689 6.37 -5.32 5.46
CA LYS A 689 5.22 -4.86 4.69
C LYS A 689 3.96 -4.74 5.56
N LEU A 690 3.71 -5.71 6.44
CA LEU A 690 2.62 -5.62 7.42
C LEU A 690 2.79 -4.38 8.32
N LEU A 691 3.97 -4.15 8.89
CA LEU A 691 4.23 -2.97 9.73
C LEU A 691 3.98 -1.66 8.97
N GLU A 692 4.43 -1.54 7.72
CA GLU A 692 4.19 -0.35 6.89
C GLU A 692 2.72 -0.13 6.58
N ILE A 693 1.97 -1.22 6.33
CA ILE A 693 0.52 -1.16 6.14
C ILE A 693 -0.17 -0.66 7.43
N LEU A 694 0.24 -1.16 8.61
CA LEU A 694 -0.31 -0.72 9.89
C LEU A 694 0.04 0.74 10.22
N ARG A 695 1.29 1.16 9.97
CA ARG A 695 1.72 2.57 10.12
C ARG A 695 0.91 3.50 9.23
N ALA A 696 0.57 3.05 8.01
CA ALA A 696 -0.30 3.82 7.13
C ALA A 696 -1.70 4.01 7.73
N GLN A 697 -2.30 2.95 8.31
CA GLN A 697 -3.60 3.07 8.97
C GLN A 697 -3.58 3.95 10.23
N GLU A 698 -2.50 3.89 11.01
CA GLU A 698 -2.31 4.77 12.17
C GLU A 698 -2.27 6.24 11.76
N ARG A 699 -1.54 6.57 10.67
CA ARG A 699 -1.54 7.92 10.09
C ARG A 699 -2.91 8.37 9.61
N GLU A 700 -3.75 7.42 9.18
CA GLU A 700 -5.14 7.67 8.79
C GLU A 700 -6.12 7.78 9.98
N GLY A 701 -5.63 7.67 11.22
CA GLY A 701 -6.41 7.88 12.43
C GLY A 701 -6.87 6.61 13.13
N MET A 702 -6.52 5.41 12.63
CA MET A 702 -6.78 4.15 13.34
C MET A 702 -5.71 3.92 14.40
N THR A 703 -5.92 4.42 15.61
CA THR A 703 -4.91 4.40 16.69
C THR A 703 -5.15 3.35 17.77
N SER A 704 -6.35 2.76 17.85
CA SER A 704 -6.65 1.71 18.82
C SER A 704 -6.02 0.37 18.42
N PHE A 705 -5.40 -0.33 19.38
CA PHE A 705 -4.87 -1.69 19.14
C PHE A 705 -5.96 -2.65 18.61
N ALA A 706 -7.16 -2.62 19.20
CA ALA A 706 -8.28 -3.47 18.78
C ALA A 706 -8.70 -3.24 17.32
N GLY A 707 -8.88 -1.99 16.91
CA GLY A 707 -9.20 -1.66 15.52
C GLY A 707 -8.12 -2.10 14.53
N LEU A 708 -6.84 -2.07 14.91
CA LEU A 708 -5.75 -2.58 14.08
C LEU A 708 -5.73 -4.11 14.03
N VAL A 709 -6.13 -4.81 15.11
CA VAL A 709 -6.32 -6.26 15.08
C VAL A 709 -7.44 -6.63 14.11
N GLU A 710 -8.59 -5.98 14.20
CA GLU A 710 -9.69 -6.16 13.24
C GLU A 710 -9.22 -5.94 11.79
N PHE A 711 -8.49 -4.85 11.55
CA PHE A 711 -7.92 -4.56 10.24
C PHE A 711 -6.94 -5.64 9.76
N MET A 712 -6.08 -6.17 10.64
CA MET A 712 -5.18 -7.28 10.30
C MET A 712 -5.95 -8.55 9.92
N GLU A 713 -7.06 -8.83 10.60
CA GLU A 713 -7.93 -9.95 10.25
C GLU A 713 -8.56 -9.77 8.88
N GLU A 714 -9.09 -8.57 8.60
CA GLU A 714 -9.63 -8.21 7.30
C GLU A 714 -8.56 -8.34 6.20
N LEU A 715 -7.32 -7.89 6.44
CA LEU A 715 -6.20 -8.03 5.50
C LEU A 715 -5.92 -9.49 5.12
N THR A 716 -6.03 -10.44 6.05
CA THR A 716 -5.82 -11.87 5.72
C THR A 716 -6.89 -12.44 4.79
N SER A 717 -8.05 -11.79 4.69
CA SER A 717 -9.10 -12.15 3.74
C SER A 717 -8.91 -11.52 2.35
N VAL A 718 -7.98 -10.56 2.22
CA VAL A 718 -7.68 -9.87 0.95
C VAL A 718 -6.56 -10.59 0.20
N HIS A 719 -6.88 -11.16 -0.96
CA HIS A 719 -5.94 -11.91 -1.79
C HIS A 719 -5.02 -11.05 -2.68
N GLU A 720 -5.16 -9.72 -2.68
CA GLU A 720 -4.50 -8.83 -3.65
C GLU A 720 -3.18 -8.22 -3.16
N ILE A 721 -2.71 -8.55 -1.97
CA ILE A 721 -1.49 -7.97 -1.40
C ILE A 721 -0.26 -8.68 -1.99
N GLU A 722 0.55 -7.93 -2.75
CA GLU A 722 1.80 -8.44 -3.33
C GLU A 722 2.87 -8.67 -2.25
N GLU A 723 3.60 -9.77 -2.40
CA GLU A 723 4.76 -10.12 -1.58
C GLU A 723 5.92 -9.13 -1.78
N ILE A 724 6.68 -8.86 -0.72
CA ILE A 724 7.87 -7.99 -0.77
C ILE A 724 9.07 -8.73 -0.19
N SER A 725 10.22 -8.58 -0.85
CA SER A 725 11.51 -9.05 -0.35
C SER A 725 12.12 -8.06 0.63
N LEU A 726 12.84 -8.56 1.65
CA LEU A 726 13.65 -7.81 2.62
C LEU A 726 14.55 -6.73 2.00
N THR A 727 15.05 -6.97 0.80
CA THR A 727 15.84 -6.01 0.03
C THR A 727 15.13 -5.75 -1.30
N PRO A 728 14.11 -4.88 -1.32
CA PRO A 728 13.38 -4.58 -2.55
C PRO A 728 14.28 -3.81 -3.54
N GLY A 729 14.04 -3.98 -4.84
CA GLY A 729 14.74 -3.22 -5.87
C GLY A 729 16.22 -3.61 -6.07
N ARG A 730 16.60 -4.87 -5.79
CA ARG A 730 17.94 -5.38 -6.17
C ARG A 730 18.15 -5.21 -7.67
N ALA A 731 19.08 -4.35 -8.06
CA ALA A 731 19.38 -4.08 -9.46
C ALA A 731 19.86 -5.33 -10.23
N ASN A 732 20.49 -6.30 -9.54
CA ASN A 732 21.04 -7.51 -10.13
C ASN A 732 20.34 -8.79 -9.64
N ALA A 733 19.10 -9.02 -10.09
CA ALA A 733 18.31 -10.20 -9.75
C ALA A 733 17.46 -10.71 -10.93
N VAL A 734 17.24 -12.02 -10.99
CA VAL A 734 16.33 -12.66 -11.95
C VAL A 734 14.90 -12.25 -11.62
N ARG A 735 14.16 -11.73 -12.59
CA ARG A 735 12.79 -11.26 -12.38
C ARG A 735 11.77 -12.34 -12.74
N LEU A 736 10.86 -12.67 -11.83
CA LEU A 736 9.78 -13.63 -12.02
C LEU A 736 8.45 -12.88 -11.93
N MET A 737 7.64 -12.96 -12.97
CA MET A 737 6.34 -12.28 -12.97
C MET A 737 5.32 -12.96 -13.86
N ASN A 738 4.05 -12.69 -13.57
CA ASN A 738 2.99 -13.03 -14.51
C ASN A 738 3.09 -12.15 -15.77
N LEU A 739 2.51 -12.65 -16.87
CA LEU A 739 2.57 -11.99 -18.16
C LEU A 739 1.98 -10.57 -18.17
N HIS A 740 0.93 -10.30 -17.39
CA HIS A 740 0.32 -8.97 -17.31
C HIS A 740 1.27 -7.91 -16.72
N LYS A 741 2.09 -8.29 -15.74
CA LYS A 741 3.10 -7.41 -15.13
C LYS A 741 4.34 -7.20 -16.01
N ALA A 742 4.50 -7.98 -17.07
CA ALA A 742 5.64 -7.89 -17.99
C ALA A 742 5.51 -6.77 -19.02
N LYS A 743 4.32 -6.18 -19.18
CA LYS A 743 4.10 -5.09 -20.15
C LYS A 743 5.00 -3.89 -19.82
N GLY A 744 5.51 -3.24 -20.87
CA GLY A 744 6.49 -2.15 -20.75
C GLY A 744 7.91 -2.60 -20.36
N LEU A 745 8.08 -3.78 -19.77
CA LEU A 745 9.39 -4.32 -19.43
C LEU A 745 10.07 -4.99 -20.64
N GLU A 746 11.38 -5.18 -20.50
CA GLU A 746 12.22 -5.89 -21.45
C GLU A 746 13.40 -6.53 -20.72
N SER A 747 13.97 -7.57 -21.34
CA SER A 747 15.15 -8.27 -20.82
C SER A 747 15.98 -8.83 -21.96
N PRO A 748 17.32 -8.89 -21.83
CA PRO A 748 18.18 -9.63 -22.77
C PRO A 748 17.67 -11.05 -23.05
N VAL A 749 17.31 -11.79 -22.00
CA VAL A 749 16.77 -13.15 -22.10
C VAL A 749 15.41 -13.23 -21.45
N VAL A 750 14.44 -13.82 -22.17
CA VAL A 750 13.09 -14.08 -21.65
C VAL A 750 12.77 -15.56 -21.75
N PHE A 751 12.36 -16.14 -20.62
CA PHE A 751 11.84 -17.49 -20.52
C PHE A 751 10.32 -17.46 -20.44
N LEU A 752 9.64 -18.18 -21.33
CA LEU A 752 8.22 -18.51 -21.21
C LEU A 752 8.12 -19.83 -20.44
N ALA A 753 8.13 -19.70 -19.11
CA ALA A 753 8.28 -20.81 -18.18
C ALA A 753 6.93 -21.45 -17.81
N ASN A 754 6.97 -22.64 -17.23
CA ASN A 754 5.84 -23.47 -16.84
C ASN A 754 4.92 -23.77 -18.04
N PRO A 755 5.22 -24.84 -18.83
CA PRO A 755 4.50 -25.15 -20.06
C PRO A 755 3.04 -25.58 -19.86
N VAL A 756 2.55 -25.67 -18.62
CA VAL A 756 1.25 -26.26 -18.28
C VAL A 756 0.45 -25.42 -17.29
N GLY A 757 -0.85 -25.68 -17.26
CA GLY A 757 -1.72 -25.18 -16.18
C GLY A 757 -2.70 -24.09 -16.60
N ILE A 758 -3.00 -23.97 -17.90
CA ILE A 758 -4.16 -23.18 -18.33
C ILE A 758 -5.44 -23.91 -17.96
N ARG A 759 -6.42 -23.16 -17.46
CA ARG A 759 -7.81 -23.58 -17.39
C ARG A 759 -8.60 -22.71 -18.38
N PRO A 760 -9.44 -23.31 -19.25
CA PRO A 760 -10.42 -22.54 -19.98
C PRO A 760 -11.25 -21.74 -18.98
N HIS A 761 -11.25 -20.43 -19.12
CA HIS A 761 -12.08 -19.55 -18.31
C HIS A 761 -13.39 -19.35 -19.06
N GLU A 762 -14.48 -19.87 -18.48
CA GLU A 762 -15.81 -19.50 -18.96
C GLU A 762 -16.09 -18.06 -18.49
N PRO A 763 -16.58 -17.18 -19.37
CA PRO A 763 -16.98 -15.84 -18.98
C PRO A 763 -17.91 -15.87 -17.78
N ASP A 764 -17.69 -14.96 -16.83
CA ASP A 764 -18.56 -14.75 -15.67
C ASP A 764 -19.17 -13.35 -15.64
N LYS A 765 -18.81 -12.50 -16.59
CA LYS A 765 -19.40 -11.18 -16.81
C LYS A 765 -19.28 -10.75 -18.26
N HIS A 766 -20.14 -9.83 -18.67
CA HIS A 766 -20.06 -9.12 -19.94
C HIS A 766 -20.54 -7.68 -19.72
N VAL A 767 -19.85 -6.70 -20.29
CA VAL A 767 -20.17 -5.28 -20.13
C VAL A 767 -20.22 -4.59 -21.48
N ILE A 768 -21.31 -3.89 -21.76
CA ILE A 768 -21.53 -3.10 -22.98
C ILE A 768 -21.42 -1.63 -22.61
N ARG A 769 -20.45 -0.90 -23.17
CA ARG A 769 -20.21 0.53 -22.84
C ARG A 769 -20.50 1.50 -23.97
N VAL A 770 -20.13 1.13 -25.20
CA VAL A 770 -20.07 2.07 -26.33
C VAL A 770 -21.41 2.17 -27.08
N LYS A 771 -22.16 1.06 -27.17
CA LYS A 771 -23.37 0.96 -28.02
C LYS A 771 -24.61 1.66 -27.44
N GLU A 772 -24.69 1.75 -26.12
CA GLU A 772 -25.88 2.21 -25.41
C GLU A 772 -25.67 3.59 -24.79
N VAL A 773 -26.76 4.29 -24.47
CA VAL A 773 -26.69 5.60 -23.78
C VAL A 773 -26.16 5.43 -22.35
N ASN A 774 -26.52 4.33 -21.70
CA ASN A 774 -26.02 3.93 -20.39
C ASN A 774 -25.25 2.60 -20.50
N PRO A 775 -24.05 2.47 -19.90
CA PRO A 775 -23.35 1.20 -19.86
C PRO A 775 -24.17 0.10 -19.18
N GLN A 776 -24.22 -1.09 -19.77
CA GLN A 776 -24.97 -2.24 -19.25
C GLN A 776 -24.03 -3.35 -18.79
N GLY A 777 -24.27 -3.90 -17.59
CA GLY A 777 -23.47 -4.97 -17.00
C GLY A 777 -24.28 -6.26 -16.77
N TYR A 778 -23.76 -7.36 -17.29
CA TYR A 778 -24.33 -8.71 -17.18
C TYR A 778 -23.37 -9.57 -16.35
N PHE A 779 -23.81 -10.13 -15.22
CA PHE A 779 -22.93 -10.84 -14.29
C PHE A 779 -23.48 -12.22 -13.92
N LEU A 780 -22.61 -13.23 -13.87
CA LEU A 780 -22.90 -14.52 -13.27
C LEU A 780 -22.51 -14.50 -11.80
N PHE A 781 -23.40 -14.99 -10.94
CA PHE A 781 -23.10 -15.15 -9.52
C PHE A 781 -22.91 -16.62 -9.18
N LYS A 782 -21.83 -16.91 -8.45
CA LYS A 782 -21.44 -18.26 -8.03
C LYS A 782 -21.31 -18.28 -6.51
N LYS A 783 -21.73 -19.39 -5.89
CA LYS A 783 -21.52 -19.71 -4.48
C LYS A 783 -20.35 -20.69 -4.36
N TRP A 784 -19.35 -20.36 -3.56
CA TRP A 784 -18.19 -21.22 -3.36
C TRP A 784 -18.42 -22.22 -2.22
N GLY A 785 -18.26 -23.52 -2.52
CA GLY A 785 -18.13 -24.56 -1.50
C GLY A 785 -16.65 -24.91 -1.24
N MET A 786 -16.38 -25.94 -0.42
CA MET A 786 -15.00 -26.37 -0.08
C MET A 786 -14.08 -26.65 -1.28
N TYR A 787 -14.63 -27.01 -2.46
CA TYR A 787 -13.81 -27.46 -3.60
C TYR A 787 -14.18 -26.85 -4.96
N GLN A 788 -15.40 -26.32 -5.15
CA GLN A 788 -15.87 -25.76 -6.43
C GLN A 788 -16.91 -24.66 -6.22
N GLY A 789 -16.89 -23.65 -7.11
CA GLY A 789 -17.93 -22.64 -7.24
C GLY A 789 -19.13 -23.19 -8.00
N LYS A 790 -20.32 -23.07 -7.41
CA LYS A 790 -21.61 -23.46 -7.97
C LYS A 790 -22.32 -22.23 -8.52
N LEU A 791 -22.74 -22.25 -9.78
CA LEU A 791 -23.54 -21.17 -10.37
C LEU A 791 -24.89 -21.06 -9.66
N ILE A 792 -25.21 -19.87 -9.13
CA ILE A 792 -26.46 -19.60 -8.41
C ILE A 792 -27.45 -18.75 -9.20
N SER A 793 -26.97 -17.91 -10.13
CA SER A 793 -27.83 -17.07 -10.96
C SER A 793 -27.17 -16.63 -12.27
N GLN A 794 -27.98 -16.22 -13.23
CA GLN A 794 -27.56 -15.68 -14.53
C GLN A 794 -28.56 -14.65 -15.06
N PRO A 795 -28.14 -13.67 -15.88
CA PRO A 795 -29.05 -12.73 -16.54
C PRO A 795 -29.76 -13.39 -17.74
N VAL A 796 -30.80 -12.72 -18.26
CA VAL A 796 -31.52 -13.17 -19.46
C VAL A 796 -30.59 -13.13 -20.68
N ASN A 797 -30.69 -14.14 -21.55
CA ASN A 797 -29.87 -14.28 -22.77
C ASN A 797 -28.35 -14.30 -22.49
N TRP A 798 -27.94 -14.81 -21.33
CA TRP A 798 -26.53 -14.92 -20.97
C TRP A 798 -25.70 -15.70 -21.99
N GLU A 799 -26.27 -16.72 -22.64
CA GLU A 799 -25.51 -17.56 -23.58
C GLU A 799 -24.96 -16.78 -24.78
N GLU A 800 -25.73 -15.83 -25.33
CA GLU A 800 -25.28 -14.95 -26.41
C GLU A 800 -24.15 -14.03 -25.95
N ARG A 801 -24.29 -13.47 -24.74
CA ARG A 801 -23.29 -12.56 -24.14
C ARG A 801 -22.00 -13.30 -23.80
N ALA A 802 -22.10 -14.53 -23.31
CA ALA A 802 -20.95 -15.38 -23.03
C ALA A 802 -20.19 -15.72 -24.31
N GLU A 803 -20.88 -16.01 -25.42
CA GLU A 803 -20.22 -16.29 -26.69
C GLU A 803 -19.54 -15.05 -27.28
N GLU A 804 -20.14 -13.86 -27.15
CA GLU A 804 -19.47 -12.59 -27.52
C GLU A 804 -18.24 -12.33 -26.64
N GLU A 805 -18.34 -12.51 -25.32
CA GLU A 805 -17.21 -12.32 -24.40
C GLU A 805 -16.07 -13.32 -24.64
N LYS A 806 -16.39 -14.56 -25.02
CA LYS A 806 -15.40 -15.59 -25.37
C LYS A 806 -14.53 -15.16 -26.55
N LYS A 807 -15.11 -14.51 -27.57
CA LYS A 807 -14.35 -13.96 -28.70
C LYS A 807 -13.35 -12.89 -28.25
N TYR A 808 -13.77 -11.99 -27.35
CA TYR A 808 -12.84 -11.02 -26.75
C TYR A 808 -11.73 -11.69 -25.94
N GLY A 809 -12.05 -12.74 -25.18
CA GLY A 809 -11.08 -13.52 -24.43
C GLY A 809 -10.05 -14.21 -25.33
N GLU A 810 -10.48 -14.86 -26.41
CA GLU A 810 -9.59 -15.50 -27.39
C GLU A 810 -8.68 -14.47 -28.11
N ALA A 811 -9.20 -13.29 -28.44
CA ALA A 811 -8.43 -12.17 -28.98
C ALA A 811 -7.39 -11.64 -27.97
N GLU A 812 -7.77 -11.52 -26.69
CA GLU A 812 -6.84 -11.14 -25.60
C GLU A 812 -5.74 -12.20 -25.39
N GLU A 813 -6.06 -13.50 -25.43
CA GLU A 813 -5.05 -14.57 -25.39
C GLU A 813 -4.00 -14.41 -26.49
N THR A 814 -4.43 -14.07 -27.70
CA THR A 814 -3.53 -13.83 -28.83
C THR A 814 -2.60 -12.65 -28.57
N ARG A 815 -3.14 -11.53 -28.05
CA ARG A 815 -2.36 -10.34 -27.68
C ARG A 815 -1.40 -10.62 -26.52
N LEU A 816 -1.77 -11.46 -25.57
CA LEU A 816 -0.88 -11.92 -24.50
C LEU A 816 0.34 -12.65 -25.05
N MET A 817 0.17 -13.56 -26.01
CA MET A 817 1.30 -14.26 -26.65
C MET A 817 2.23 -13.27 -27.38
N TYR A 818 1.68 -12.25 -28.04
CA TYR A 818 2.46 -11.17 -28.65
C TYR A 818 3.25 -10.37 -27.62
N VAL A 819 2.63 -9.99 -26.49
CA VAL A 819 3.33 -9.31 -25.40
C VAL A 819 4.49 -10.17 -24.89
N ALA A 820 4.25 -11.46 -24.66
CA ALA A 820 5.26 -12.41 -24.17
C ALA A 820 6.48 -12.46 -25.09
N ALA A 821 6.26 -12.66 -26.39
CA ALA A 821 7.32 -12.82 -27.37
C ALA A 821 8.12 -11.52 -27.64
N THR A 822 7.50 -10.36 -27.42
CA THR A 822 8.13 -9.05 -27.66
C THR A 822 8.89 -8.46 -26.47
N ARG A 823 9.02 -9.20 -25.36
CA ARG A 823 9.82 -8.79 -24.20
C ARG A 823 11.30 -9.05 -24.38
N ALA A 824 11.67 -10.03 -25.22
CA ALA A 824 13.04 -10.44 -25.45
C ALA A 824 13.81 -9.43 -26.30
N ARG A 825 15.01 -9.05 -25.84
CA ARG A 825 15.94 -8.22 -26.61
C ARG A 825 16.88 -9.07 -27.46
N ASN A 826 17.38 -10.18 -26.93
CA ASN A 826 18.40 -10.98 -27.59
C ASN A 826 17.95 -12.43 -27.78
N LEU A 827 17.47 -13.06 -26.70
CA LEU A 827 17.15 -14.49 -26.70
C LEU A 827 15.79 -14.76 -26.05
N MET A 828 14.99 -15.60 -26.68
CA MET A 828 13.71 -16.09 -26.14
C MET A 828 13.76 -17.61 -26.01
N VAL A 829 13.33 -18.13 -24.86
CA VAL A 829 13.22 -19.58 -24.61
C VAL A 829 11.78 -19.93 -24.28
N ILE A 830 11.20 -20.89 -24.99
CA ILE A 830 9.82 -21.36 -24.74
C ILE A 830 9.85 -22.78 -24.17
N SER A 831 9.32 -22.96 -22.96
CA SER A 831 9.16 -24.28 -22.38
C SER A 831 7.96 -25.00 -23.00
N THR A 832 8.11 -26.28 -23.31
CA THR A 832 7.09 -27.16 -23.91
C THR A 832 6.97 -28.47 -23.12
N TYR A 833 5.88 -29.23 -23.33
CA TYR A 833 5.68 -30.53 -22.68
C TYR A 833 5.27 -31.60 -23.69
N GLU A 834 5.99 -32.73 -23.72
CA GLU A 834 5.74 -33.84 -24.66
C GLU A 834 4.50 -34.68 -24.33
N GLY A 835 4.09 -34.73 -23.05
CA GLY A 835 2.95 -35.53 -22.64
C GLY A 835 1.60 -34.93 -23.07
N ASP A 836 0.59 -35.78 -23.18
CA ASP A 836 -0.78 -35.33 -23.44
C ASP A 836 -1.38 -34.68 -22.18
N ILE A 837 -1.86 -33.44 -22.35
CA ILE A 837 -2.54 -32.64 -21.33
C ILE A 837 -3.83 -32.00 -21.85
N SER A 838 -4.45 -32.54 -22.91
CA SER A 838 -5.80 -32.18 -23.36
C SER A 838 -6.07 -30.66 -23.39
N ASN A 839 -5.22 -29.92 -24.12
CA ASN A 839 -5.25 -28.46 -24.32
C ASN A 839 -4.78 -27.57 -23.14
N LYS A 840 -4.21 -28.09 -22.06
CA LYS A 840 -3.74 -27.29 -20.92
C LYS A 840 -2.33 -26.67 -21.08
N ARG A 841 -1.88 -26.47 -22.32
CA ARG A 841 -0.56 -25.91 -22.66
C ARG A 841 -0.55 -24.40 -22.47
N ALA A 842 0.43 -23.90 -21.70
CA ALA A 842 0.58 -22.47 -21.36
C ALA A 842 0.83 -21.57 -22.57
N TRP A 843 1.54 -22.10 -23.57
CA TRP A 843 2.05 -21.35 -24.71
C TRP A 843 1.53 -21.90 -26.04
N LYS A 844 0.35 -22.54 -26.02
CA LYS A 844 -0.21 -23.34 -27.13
C LYS A 844 -0.06 -22.68 -28.52
N ALA A 845 -0.40 -21.39 -28.64
CA ALA A 845 -0.35 -20.69 -29.92
C ALA A 845 1.07 -20.56 -30.50
N LEU A 846 2.10 -20.56 -29.63
CA LEU A 846 3.50 -20.54 -30.00
C LEU A 846 4.06 -21.96 -30.15
N ASP A 847 3.65 -22.90 -29.29
CA ASP A 847 4.09 -24.31 -29.31
C ASP A 847 3.93 -24.95 -30.70
N ASP A 848 2.79 -24.70 -31.35
CA ASP A 848 2.48 -25.25 -32.67
C ASP A 848 3.39 -24.69 -33.79
N LYS A 849 4.17 -23.64 -33.50
CA LYS A 849 5.10 -22.95 -34.43
C LYS A 849 6.57 -23.18 -34.08
N LEU A 850 6.89 -24.06 -33.12
CA LEU A 850 8.25 -24.40 -32.72
C LEU A 850 8.93 -25.47 -33.61
N GLY A 851 8.35 -25.79 -34.77
CA GLY A 851 8.97 -26.67 -35.76
C GLY A 851 10.28 -26.07 -36.27
N GLY A 852 11.40 -26.80 -36.11
CA GLY A 852 12.73 -26.33 -36.51
C GLY A 852 13.43 -25.39 -35.50
N VAL A 853 12.79 -25.03 -34.39
CA VAL A 853 13.42 -24.25 -33.32
C VAL A 853 14.39 -25.15 -32.53
N PRO A 854 15.66 -24.73 -32.32
CA PRO A 854 16.66 -25.54 -31.63
C PRO A 854 16.35 -25.73 -30.14
N GLU A 855 16.75 -26.88 -29.61
CA GLU A 855 16.71 -27.17 -28.17
C GLU A 855 17.77 -26.35 -27.45
N LEU A 856 17.44 -25.80 -26.28
CA LEU A 856 18.42 -25.13 -25.44
C LEU A 856 19.34 -26.17 -24.79
N GLU A 857 20.65 -26.07 -25.02
CA GLU A 857 21.62 -26.97 -24.40
C GLU A 857 21.70 -26.74 -22.87
N ILE A 858 21.13 -27.66 -22.09
CA ILE A 858 21.22 -27.66 -20.63
C ILE A 858 22.35 -28.60 -20.21
N ARG A 859 23.51 -28.05 -19.83
CA ARG A 859 24.68 -28.83 -19.38
C ARG A 859 24.78 -28.82 -17.85
N GLU A 860 25.09 -30.00 -17.29
CA GLU A 860 25.34 -30.35 -15.87
C GLU A 860 24.38 -29.77 -14.81
N LYS A 861 23.91 -30.65 -13.90
CA LYS A 861 23.23 -30.21 -12.68
C LYS A 861 24.22 -29.43 -11.83
N THR A 862 23.99 -28.13 -11.65
CA THR A 862 24.74 -27.36 -10.66
C THR A 862 24.35 -27.90 -9.28
N ALA A 863 25.34 -28.33 -8.49
CA ALA A 863 25.09 -28.81 -7.13
C ALA A 863 24.36 -27.73 -6.33
N VAL A 864 23.32 -28.12 -5.60
CA VAL A 864 22.62 -27.24 -4.65
C VAL A 864 23.67 -26.71 -3.68
N LYS A 865 23.77 -25.38 -3.55
CA LYS A 865 24.72 -24.78 -2.62
C LYS A 865 24.23 -25.11 -1.21
N GLU A 866 24.99 -25.91 -0.46
CA GLU A 866 24.67 -26.12 0.95
C GLU A 866 24.68 -24.77 1.67
N ARG A 867 23.60 -24.49 2.41
CA ARG A 867 23.53 -23.29 3.24
C ARG A 867 24.65 -23.36 4.27
N GLU A 868 25.50 -22.34 4.30
CA GLU A 868 26.54 -22.22 5.32
C GLU A 868 25.87 -22.24 6.70
N LYS A 869 26.15 -23.29 7.47
CA LYS A 869 25.66 -23.41 8.85
C LYS A 869 26.58 -22.62 9.74
N LEU A 870 26.08 -21.53 10.29
CA LEU A 870 26.81 -20.73 11.26
C LEU A 870 26.68 -21.41 12.64
N VAL A 871 27.76 -22.03 13.12
CA VAL A 871 27.79 -22.65 14.44
C VAL A 871 28.16 -21.58 15.46
N LEU A 872 27.17 -21.02 16.13
CA LEU A 872 27.38 -20.06 17.21
C LEU A 872 27.67 -20.80 18.52
N ARG A 873 28.81 -20.54 19.16
CA ARG A 873 29.11 -21.06 20.50
C ARG A 873 28.50 -20.14 21.56
N GLY A 874 27.96 -20.69 22.65
CA GLY A 874 27.31 -19.90 23.71
C GLY A 874 28.17 -18.76 24.25
N GLY A 875 29.47 -19.02 24.47
CA GLY A 875 30.40 -17.98 24.94
C GLY A 875 30.64 -16.83 23.95
N GLU A 876 30.51 -17.05 22.64
CA GLU A 876 30.62 -15.99 21.63
C GLU A 876 29.37 -15.10 21.64
N LEU A 877 28.19 -15.70 21.81
CA LEU A 877 26.91 -15.00 21.98
C LEU A 877 26.92 -14.13 23.24
N ASP A 878 27.40 -14.65 24.37
CA ASP A 878 27.48 -13.89 25.62
C ASP A 878 28.48 -12.73 25.52
N LYS A 879 29.62 -12.96 24.85
CA LYS A 879 30.59 -11.89 24.56
C LYS A 879 29.98 -10.80 23.67
N ALA A 880 29.23 -11.18 22.64
CA ALA A 880 28.55 -10.24 21.76
C ALA A 880 27.46 -9.44 22.50
N ARG A 881 26.64 -10.11 23.33
CA ARG A 881 25.65 -9.47 24.20
C ARG A 881 26.29 -8.50 25.18
N GLY A 882 27.39 -8.90 25.82
CA GLY A 882 28.16 -8.03 26.71
C GLY A 882 28.69 -6.79 25.99
N LYS A 883 29.23 -6.96 24.78
CA LYS A 883 29.70 -5.83 23.95
C LYS A 883 28.56 -4.89 23.56
N LEU A 884 27.41 -5.42 23.13
CA LEU A 884 26.25 -4.61 22.76
C LEU A 884 25.74 -3.81 23.95
N LYS A 885 25.61 -4.45 25.12
CA LYS A 885 25.21 -3.79 26.37
C LYS A 885 26.20 -2.68 26.76
N GLY A 886 27.49 -2.92 26.58
CA GLY A 886 28.53 -1.91 26.77
C GLY A 886 28.36 -0.70 25.84
N ASN A 887 28.10 -0.93 24.55
CA ASN A 887 27.87 0.14 23.57
C ASN A 887 26.60 0.95 23.89
N ILE A 888 25.50 0.29 24.25
CA ILE A 888 24.24 0.95 24.63
C ILE A 888 24.46 1.81 25.88
N ASN A 889 25.10 1.25 26.91
CA ASN A 889 25.41 1.99 28.12
C ASN A 889 26.30 3.21 27.85
N ALA A 890 27.27 3.09 26.94
CA ALA A 890 28.10 4.22 26.52
C ALA A 890 27.27 5.29 25.78
N ALA A 891 26.34 4.89 24.93
CA ALA A 891 25.51 5.82 24.14
C ALA A 891 24.47 6.58 24.98
N ILE A 892 24.00 6.01 26.09
CA ILE A 892 22.99 6.64 26.97
C ILE A 892 23.65 7.61 27.99
N ARG A 893 24.98 7.61 28.12
CA ARG A 893 25.68 8.55 29.02
C ARG A 893 25.45 10.00 28.58
N PRO A 894 24.89 10.87 29.44
CA PRO A 894 24.73 12.30 29.14
C PRO A 894 26.09 12.96 28.88
N SER A 895 26.17 13.85 27.89
CA SER A 895 27.39 14.61 27.57
C SER A 895 27.52 15.92 28.34
N TYR A 896 26.43 16.39 28.97
CA TYR A 896 26.36 17.53 29.87
C TYR A 896 25.14 17.38 30.79
N LEU A 897 25.08 18.18 31.85
CA LEU A 897 23.92 18.30 32.74
C LEU A 897 23.30 19.70 32.57
N LEU A 898 21.98 19.80 32.68
CA LEU A 898 21.27 21.08 32.67
C LEU A 898 20.71 21.33 34.08
N GLU A 899 21.11 22.44 34.70
CA GLU A 899 20.68 22.85 36.04
C GLU A 899 20.23 24.32 36.02
N SER A 900 19.42 24.74 36.99
CA SER A 900 19.00 26.14 37.14
C SER A 900 19.62 26.77 38.39
N VAL A 901 19.85 28.08 38.40
CA VAL A 901 20.34 28.78 39.60
C VAL A 901 19.38 28.59 40.77
N THR A 902 18.07 28.56 40.50
CA THR A 902 17.03 28.32 41.49
C THR A 902 17.10 26.92 42.11
N SER A 903 17.32 25.86 41.30
CA SER A 903 17.48 24.48 41.81
C SER A 903 18.76 24.32 42.62
N LEU A 904 19.83 25.01 42.23
CA LEU A 904 21.11 24.99 42.92
C LEU A 904 21.06 25.74 44.27
N ALA A 905 20.57 26.97 44.29
CA ALA A 905 20.57 27.84 45.47
C ALA A 905 19.65 27.36 46.61
N LYS A 906 18.65 26.53 46.28
CA LYS A 906 17.62 26.03 47.20
C LYS A 906 17.77 24.56 47.55
N LYS A 907 18.80 23.89 47.03
CA LYS A 907 19.08 22.48 47.32
C LYS A 907 19.35 22.33 48.83
N GLU A 908 18.59 21.46 49.50
CA GLU A 908 18.71 21.13 50.93
C GLU A 908 18.38 22.24 51.96
N LYS A 909 17.81 23.39 51.54
CA LYS A 909 17.32 24.42 52.47
C LYS A 909 15.86 24.18 52.87
N GLU A 910 15.56 24.26 54.17
CA GLU A 910 14.17 24.23 54.65
C GLU A 910 13.39 25.46 54.18
N LEU A 911 12.16 25.24 53.69
CA LEU A 911 11.26 26.31 53.26
C LEU A 911 10.86 27.17 54.47
N PRO A 912 10.97 28.51 54.40
CA PRO A 912 10.42 29.38 55.42
C PRO A 912 8.89 29.15 55.54
N GLY A 913 8.35 29.24 56.75
CA GLY A 913 6.91 29.08 56.99
C GLY A 913 6.08 30.17 56.29
N TRP A 914 5.56 29.88 55.10
CA TRP A 914 4.64 30.76 54.38
C TRP A 914 3.31 30.91 55.13
N ARG A 915 2.80 32.13 55.27
CA ARG A 915 1.39 32.32 55.65
C ARG A 915 0.52 31.78 54.52
N LYS A 916 -0.49 30.97 54.84
CA LYS A 916 -1.50 30.45 53.88
C LYS A 916 -2.30 31.55 53.15
N SER A 917 -2.13 32.82 53.51
CA SER A 917 -2.79 33.99 52.91
C SER A 917 -2.16 34.53 51.62
N GLY A 918 -0.94 34.11 51.25
CA GLY A 918 -0.24 34.64 50.08
C GLY A 918 -0.83 34.18 48.74
N PHE A 919 -0.70 35.03 47.70
CA PHE A 919 -1.22 34.76 46.34
C PHE A 919 -0.37 33.78 45.50
N GLY A 920 0.76 33.28 46.01
CA GLY A 920 1.57 32.24 45.34
C GLY A 920 2.36 32.69 44.10
N MET A 921 3.08 31.76 43.46
CA MET A 921 4.04 32.05 42.38
C MET A 921 3.44 32.65 41.11
N SER A 922 2.18 32.31 40.77
CA SER A 922 1.50 32.90 39.59
C SER A 922 1.27 34.40 39.76
N TRP A 923 1.00 34.87 40.98
CA TRP A 923 0.88 36.30 41.28
C TRP A 923 2.21 37.03 41.13
N GLY A 924 3.30 36.42 41.60
CA GLY A 924 4.65 36.97 41.45
C GLY A 924 5.02 37.24 39.98
N ARG A 925 4.76 36.27 39.09
CA ARG A 925 5.01 36.42 37.65
C ARG A 925 4.19 37.54 37.00
N VAL A 926 2.92 37.69 37.40
CA VAL A 926 2.08 38.79 36.92
C VAL A 926 2.65 40.15 37.38
N VAL A 927 3.10 40.25 38.63
CA VAL A 927 3.73 41.47 39.16
C VAL A 927 5.02 41.79 38.42
N HIS A 928 5.90 40.81 38.22
CA HIS A 928 7.17 40.96 37.48
C HIS A 928 6.94 41.47 36.05
N ASN A 929 6.01 40.85 35.31
CA ASN A 929 5.65 41.25 33.95
C ASN A 929 5.17 42.72 33.88
N ILE A 930 4.37 43.16 34.85
CA ILE A 930 3.86 44.54 34.88
C ILE A 930 4.96 45.53 35.22
N LEU A 931 5.84 45.20 36.19
CA LEU A 931 6.99 46.04 36.53
C LEU A 931 7.96 46.16 35.36
N GLU A 932 8.22 45.09 34.61
CA GLU A 932 9.04 45.16 33.39
C GLU A 932 8.48 46.18 32.39
N VAL A 933 7.18 46.13 32.12
CA VAL A 933 6.52 47.05 31.18
C VAL A 933 6.57 48.49 31.69
N ALA A 934 6.31 48.72 32.97
CA ALA A 934 6.41 50.04 33.60
C ALA A 934 7.84 50.60 33.47
N GLY A 935 8.85 49.80 33.81
CA GLY A 935 10.25 50.19 33.75
C GLY A 935 10.75 50.54 32.33
N LYS A 936 10.14 49.95 31.30
CA LYS A 936 10.42 50.24 29.88
C LYS A 936 9.65 51.46 29.33
N GLY A 937 8.88 52.16 30.15
CA GLY A 937 8.15 53.38 29.78
C GLY A 937 6.72 53.15 29.28
N GLY A 938 6.09 52.03 29.66
CA GLY A 938 4.73 51.64 29.26
C GLY A 938 3.61 52.09 30.20
N ASP A 939 3.82 53.13 31.01
CA ASP A 939 2.96 53.49 32.14
C ASP A 939 1.48 53.73 31.76
N GLU A 940 1.23 54.29 30.58
CA GLU A 940 -0.13 54.58 30.08
C GLU A 940 -0.97 53.32 29.78
N LYS A 941 -0.34 52.13 29.70
CA LYS A 941 -1.00 50.87 29.30
C LYS A 941 -1.08 49.83 30.42
N LEU A 942 -0.61 50.15 31.63
CA LEU A 942 -0.53 49.18 32.74
C LEU A 942 -1.91 48.63 33.14
N ASP A 943 -2.95 49.45 33.11
CA ASP A 943 -4.31 49.03 33.47
C ASP A 943 -4.90 47.99 32.49
N LEU A 944 -4.63 48.14 31.19
CA LEU A 944 -5.03 47.19 30.15
C LEU A 944 -4.21 45.89 30.20
N LEU A 945 -2.92 46.00 30.57
CA LEU A 945 -2.01 44.85 30.62
C LEU A 945 -2.25 43.97 31.85
N ALA A 946 -2.64 44.56 32.98
CA ALA A 946 -2.90 43.86 34.23
C ALA A 946 -3.98 42.76 34.09
N GLU A 947 -5.05 43.04 33.34
CA GLU A 947 -6.13 42.09 33.11
C GLU A 947 -5.68 40.91 32.23
N ASN A 948 -5.00 41.20 31.12
CA ASN A 948 -4.47 40.17 30.22
C ASN A 948 -3.42 39.29 30.89
N ALA A 949 -2.56 39.87 31.74
CA ALA A 949 -1.53 39.14 32.46
C ALA A 949 -2.14 38.17 33.50
N LEU A 950 -3.22 38.57 34.18
CA LEU A 950 -3.96 37.68 35.09
C LEU A 950 -4.59 36.49 34.34
N VAL A 951 -5.25 36.74 33.20
CA VAL A 951 -5.87 35.70 32.37
C VAL A 951 -4.84 34.72 31.82
N ALA A 952 -3.69 35.21 31.34
CA ALA A 952 -2.62 34.38 30.80
C ALA A 952 -2.03 33.40 31.85
N GLU A 953 -2.04 33.79 33.13
CA GLU A 953 -1.61 32.95 34.26
C GLU A 953 -2.76 32.15 34.90
N GLY A 954 -3.96 32.15 34.28
CA GLY A 954 -5.13 31.40 34.74
C GLY A 954 -5.77 31.94 36.03
N ARG A 955 -5.57 33.23 36.35
CA ARG A 955 -6.12 33.91 37.54
C ARG A 955 -7.40 34.68 37.24
N ASP A 956 -8.15 35.02 38.29
CA ASP A 956 -9.40 35.78 38.19
C ASP A 956 -9.11 37.26 37.85
N ALA A 957 -9.70 37.74 36.75
CA ALA A 957 -9.60 39.14 36.32
C ALA A 957 -10.12 40.13 37.39
N GLY A 958 -11.00 39.70 38.29
CA GLY A 958 -11.49 40.49 39.43
C GLY A 958 -10.39 40.93 40.42
N GLU A 959 -9.21 40.31 40.38
CA GLU A 959 -8.06 40.67 41.24
C GLU A 959 -7.30 41.92 40.75
N LYS A 960 -7.62 42.44 39.56
CA LYS A 960 -6.99 43.62 38.93
C LYS A 960 -6.87 44.81 39.89
N GLY A 961 -7.93 45.13 40.62
CA GLY A 961 -7.93 46.28 41.55
C GLY A 961 -7.00 46.12 42.77
N LYS A 962 -6.64 44.88 43.15
CA LYS A 962 -5.61 44.62 44.18
C LYS A 962 -4.21 44.72 43.57
N LEU A 963 -4.03 44.14 42.38
CA LEU A 963 -2.78 44.17 41.62
C LEU A 963 -2.34 45.60 41.32
N MET A 964 -3.24 46.44 40.79
CA MET A 964 -2.94 47.83 40.46
C MET A 964 -2.60 48.69 41.68
N ARG A 965 -3.19 48.41 42.85
CA ARG A 965 -2.81 49.09 44.10
C ARG A 965 -1.40 48.73 44.56
N LEU A 966 -1.02 47.45 44.44
CA LEU A 966 0.34 46.99 44.75
C LEU A 966 1.35 47.62 43.78
N ILE A 967 1.06 47.60 42.47
CA ILE A 967 1.92 48.21 41.45
C ILE A 967 2.06 49.72 41.68
N ASP A 968 0.97 50.46 41.90
CA ASP A 968 1.02 51.90 42.18
C ASP A 968 1.86 52.22 43.44
N SER A 969 1.77 51.38 44.48
CA SER A 969 2.64 51.50 45.66
C SER A 969 4.11 51.30 45.31
N ILE A 970 4.45 50.29 44.50
CA ILE A 970 5.84 50.03 44.07
C ILE A 970 6.35 51.18 43.21
N LEU A 971 5.57 51.70 42.26
CA LEU A 971 5.99 52.79 41.38
C LEU A 971 6.32 54.09 42.16
N LYS A 972 5.69 54.28 43.33
CA LYS A 972 5.92 55.42 44.22
C LYS A 972 7.07 55.20 45.23
N SER A 973 7.57 53.97 45.37
CA SER A 973 8.67 53.65 46.29
C SER A 973 9.96 54.38 45.96
N ASP A 974 10.76 54.66 46.99
CA ASP A 974 12.11 55.22 46.82
C ASP A 974 13.00 54.29 45.98
N PHE A 975 12.80 52.97 46.09
CA PHE A 975 13.53 51.97 45.31
C PHE A 975 13.20 52.05 43.82
N TRP A 976 11.93 52.19 43.46
CA TRP A 976 11.53 52.36 42.06
C TRP A 976 12.03 53.68 41.47
N GLN A 977 11.92 54.77 42.23
CA GLN A 977 12.45 56.07 41.82
C GLN A 977 13.97 56.04 41.64
N ARG A 978 14.69 55.24 42.43
CA ARG A 978 16.13 54.95 42.25
C ARG A 978 16.41 54.27 40.91
N ILE A 979 15.64 53.24 40.55
CA ILE A 979 15.76 52.53 39.26
C ILE A 979 15.52 53.47 38.07
N MET A 980 14.49 54.32 38.15
CA MET A 980 14.13 55.21 37.04
C MET A 980 15.14 56.34 36.81
N LYS A 981 15.95 56.69 37.81
CA LYS A 981 17.06 57.65 37.70
C LYS A 981 18.35 57.03 37.15
N ALA A 982 18.44 55.71 37.06
CA ALA A 982 19.62 55.00 36.57
C ALA A 982 19.86 55.24 35.07
N GLU A 983 21.14 55.30 34.66
CA GLU A 983 21.53 55.55 33.27
C GLU A 983 21.12 54.37 32.36
N LYS A 984 21.27 53.15 32.87
CA LYS A 984 20.89 51.90 32.19
C LYS A 984 20.10 51.03 33.13
N ARG A 985 19.08 50.35 32.60
CA ARG A 985 18.27 49.38 33.34
C ARG A 985 17.81 48.27 32.40
N TYR A 986 17.85 47.05 32.91
CA TYR A 986 17.48 45.83 32.20
C TYR A 986 16.58 45.01 33.11
N PHE A 987 15.51 44.47 32.54
CA PHE A 987 14.51 43.65 33.24
C PHE A 987 14.48 42.26 32.60
N GLU A 988 14.18 41.23 33.39
CA GLU A 988 14.03 39.83 32.94
C GLU A 988 15.20 39.35 32.07
N ILE A 989 16.41 39.33 32.65
CA ILE A 989 17.64 39.05 31.90
C ILE A 989 17.96 37.56 31.95
N PRO A 990 17.69 36.78 30.88
CA PRO A 990 18.07 35.38 30.85
C PRO A 990 19.57 35.24 30.67
N PHE A 991 20.17 34.27 31.36
CA PHE A 991 21.56 33.90 31.14
C PHE A 991 21.75 32.38 31.20
N SER A 992 22.79 31.93 30.51
CA SER A 992 23.27 30.55 30.53
C SER A 992 24.78 30.57 30.63
N ILE A 993 25.34 29.80 31.57
CA ILE A 993 26.79 29.68 31.75
C ILE A 993 27.20 28.23 31.88
N LYS A 994 28.33 27.89 31.27
CA LYS A 994 28.96 26.57 31.42
C LYS A 994 29.86 26.61 32.66
N THR A 995 29.61 25.74 33.63
CA THR A 995 30.38 25.64 34.87
C THR A 995 30.69 24.18 35.20
N ASP A 996 31.71 23.95 36.02
CA ASP A 996 32.09 22.61 36.50
C ASP A 996 31.51 22.38 37.89
N SER A 997 31.23 21.11 38.23
CA SER A 997 30.61 20.74 39.50
C SER A 997 31.38 21.23 40.76
N SER A 998 32.70 21.39 40.64
CA SER A 998 33.60 21.87 41.71
C SER A 998 33.53 23.39 41.97
N ALA A 999 33.03 24.18 41.02
CA ALA A 999 32.93 25.65 41.14
C ALA A 999 31.62 26.14 41.78
N LEU A 1000 30.72 25.21 42.11
CA LEU A 1000 29.38 25.44 42.65
C LEU A 1000 29.34 25.45 44.19
N VAL A 1001 30.47 25.31 44.87
CA VAL A 1001 30.58 25.51 46.32
C VAL A 1001 30.47 27.01 46.59
N VAL A 1002 29.34 27.45 47.13
CA VAL A 1002 29.19 28.79 47.70
C VAL A 1002 29.88 28.73 49.07
N ASP A 1003 30.95 29.50 49.25
CA ASP A 1003 31.66 29.57 50.55
C ASP A 1003 30.65 29.88 51.66
N GLU A 1004 30.57 28.98 52.63
CA GLU A 1004 29.57 29.03 53.72
C GLU A 1004 29.71 30.30 54.55
N TRP A 1005 28.55 30.85 54.93
CA TRP A 1005 28.41 31.85 55.98
C TRP A 1005 28.87 31.24 57.30
N GLU A 1006 30.05 31.61 57.80
CA GLU A 1006 30.49 31.25 59.15
C GLU A 1006 29.61 31.94 60.20
N GLU A 1007 28.63 31.21 60.73
CA GLU A 1007 28.08 31.48 62.05
C GLU A 1007 28.03 30.18 62.87
N LYS A 1008 28.95 30.10 63.84
CA LYS A 1008 28.94 29.23 65.01
C LYS A 1008 28.62 27.73 64.77
N GLY A 1009 29.65 27.03 64.32
CA GLY A 1009 30.06 25.80 65.01
C GLY A 1009 29.14 24.58 64.91
N GLU A 1010 28.73 24.20 63.70
CA GLU A 1010 28.41 22.81 63.38
C GLU A 1010 29.00 22.47 62.00
N LYS A 1011 29.95 21.53 61.97
CA LYS A 1011 30.49 20.99 60.72
C LYS A 1011 29.38 20.20 60.01
N GLY A 1012 28.86 20.74 58.91
CA GLY A 1012 27.99 20.03 57.98
C GLY A 1012 28.62 18.71 57.54
N ALA A 1013 27.91 17.62 57.80
CA ALA A 1013 28.41 16.26 57.67
C ALA A 1013 28.43 15.78 56.20
N LEU A 1014 29.52 16.05 55.48
CA LEU A 1014 29.92 15.28 54.29
C LEU A 1014 30.94 14.19 54.68
N ALA A 1015 30.64 13.43 55.73
CA ALA A 1015 31.39 12.21 56.10
C ALA A 1015 30.59 11.34 57.09
N LYS A 1016 29.47 10.76 56.66
CA LYS A 1016 28.96 9.53 57.27
C LYS A 1016 28.84 8.44 56.22
N LYS A 1017 29.84 7.55 56.22
CA LYS A 1017 29.75 6.20 55.67
C LYS A 1017 28.61 5.47 56.38
N GLU A 1018 27.56 5.11 55.66
CA GLU A 1018 26.70 4.00 56.04
C GLU A 1018 26.80 2.89 54.99
N GLU A 1019 27.38 1.77 55.43
CA GLU A 1019 27.48 0.51 54.74
C GLU A 1019 26.07 -0.11 54.59
N ARG A 1020 25.53 -0.14 53.37
CA ARG A 1020 24.54 -1.14 52.97
C ARG A 1020 24.71 -1.46 51.48
N GLY A 1021 25.04 -2.72 51.20
CA GLY A 1021 25.35 -3.24 49.88
C GLY A 1021 24.24 -2.94 48.87
N SER A 1022 24.58 -2.15 47.85
CA SER A 1022 23.94 -2.16 46.54
C SER A 1022 24.93 -1.64 45.50
N THR A 1023 24.98 -2.29 44.34
CA THR A 1023 25.83 -2.02 43.18
C THR A 1023 25.42 -0.74 42.43
N LYS A 1024 25.23 0.36 43.17
CA LYS A 1024 24.83 1.69 42.66
C LYS A 1024 25.91 2.77 42.87
N TYR A 1025 27.13 2.37 43.23
CA TYR A 1025 28.18 3.29 43.68
C TYR A 1025 29.25 3.67 42.64
N ASP A 1026 29.19 3.17 41.39
CA ASP A 1026 30.05 3.69 40.32
C ASP A 1026 29.43 4.90 39.57
N GLU A 1027 28.11 5.08 39.61
CA GLU A 1027 27.42 6.17 38.90
C GLU A 1027 27.56 7.55 39.56
N ILE A 1028 28.00 7.61 40.83
CA ILE A 1028 28.14 8.88 41.56
C ILE A 1028 29.52 9.53 41.30
N SER A 1029 30.57 8.75 41.04
CA SER A 1029 31.94 9.28 40.86
C SER A 1029 32.19 9.97 39.50
N GLU A 1030 31.41 9.63 38.46
CA GLU A 1030 31.52 10.29 37.15
C GLU A 1030 30.64 11.55 37.02
N ARG A 1031 29.63 11.73 37.88
CA ARG A 1031 28.81 12.96 37.91
C ARG A 1031 29.64 14.21 38.22
N GLU A 1032 30.76 14.06 38.92
CA GLU A 1032 31.64 15.17 39.30
C GLU A 1032 32.43 15.79 38.12
N LYS A 1033 32.43 15.17 36.93
CA LYS A 1033 33.25 15.64 35.78
C LYS A 1033 32.47 16.10 34.54
N LEU A 1034 31.14 16.00 34.53
CA LEU A 1034 30.36 16.49 33.39
C LEU A 1034 30.20 18.01 33.45
N PRO A 1035 30.32 18.72 32.32
CA PRO A 1035 30.03 20.14 32.28
C PRO A 1035 28.56 20.38 32.61
N ILE A 1036 28.29 21.35 33.49
CA ILE A 1036 26.95 21.77 33.88
C ILE A 1036 26.64 23.05 33.09
N ILE A 1037 25.55 23.02 32.34
CA ILE A 1037 24.94 24.22 31.77
C ILE A 1037 23.98 24.75 32.82
N LEU A 1038 24.37 25.84 33.48
CA LEU A 1038 23.56 26.51 34.49
C LEU A 1038 22.76 27.65 33.84
N THR A 1039 21.45 27.67 34.06
CA THR A 1039 20.56 28.70 33.51
C THR A 1039 19.85 29.50 34.61
N GLY A 1040 19.57 30.77 34.36
CA GLY A 1040 18.87 31.65 35.30
C GLY A 1040 18.28 32.88 34.62
N ALA A 1041 17.44 33.60 35.35
CA ALA A 1041 16.87 34.88 34.92
C ALA A 1041 17.01 35.88 36.06
N ILE A 1042 17.65 37.01 35.79
CA ILE A 1042 17.81 38.11 36.75
C ILE A 1042 16.66 39.09 36.53
N ASP A 1043 15.80 39.27 37.55
CA ASP A 1043 14.61 40.11 37.45
C ASP A 1043 14.95 41.56 37.05
N LEU A 1044 15.99 42.16 37.65
CA LEU A 1044 16.41 43.53 37.37
C LEU A 1044 17.93 43.73 37.55
N ALA A 1045 18.56 44.41 36.61
CA ALA A 1045 19.88 45.01 36.77
C ALA A 1045 19.90 46.46 36.28
N PHE A 1046 20.42 47.39 37.07
CA PHE A 1046 20.55 48.81 36.68
C PHE A 1046 21.90 49.40 37.07
N PHE A 1047 22.35 50.40 36.30
CA PHE A 1047 23.69 50.99 36.43
C PHE A 1047 23.64 52.35 37.09
N GLU A 1048 24.42 52.49 38.16
CA GLU A 1048 24.70 53.75 38.85
C GLU A 1048 26.17 54.14 38.63
N LYS A 1049 26.55 55.40 38.93
CA LYS A 1049 27.83 56.03 38.56
C LYS A 1049 29.11 55.21 38.84
N ASP A 1050 29.07 54.24 39.74
CA ASP A 1050 30.19 53.45 40.25
C ASP A 1050 30.00 51.91 40.17
N GLY A 1051 28.91 51.41 39.56
CA GLY A 1051 28.73 49.97 39.31
C GLY A 1051 27.28 49.51 39.13
N TRP A 1052 27.10 48.21 38.82
CA TRP A 1052 25.78 47.58 38.66
C TRP A 1052 25.10 47.29 40.00
N VAL A 1053 23.79 47.47 40.02
CA VAL A 1053 22.90 47.02 41.09
C VAL A 1053 22.01 45.90 40.56
N ILE A 1054 22.03 44.74 41.21
CA ILE A 1054 21.19 43.58 40.85
C ILE A 1054 20.08 43.42 41.88
N ALA A 1055 18.86 43.30 41.41
CA ALA A 1055 17.68 43.18 42.25
C ALA A 1055 16.82 41.99 41.82
N ASP A 1056 16.29 41.31 42.83
CA ASP A 1056 15.35 40.20 42.69
C ASP A 1056 14.08 40.55 43.46
N TYR A 1057 12.94 40.54 42.78
CA TYR A 1057 11.67 41.03 43.31
C TYR A 1057 10.95 39.90 44.05
N LYS A 1058 10.59 40.12 45.31
CA LYS A 1058 9.84 39.16 46.12
C LYS A 1058 8.46 39.68 46.47
N THR A 1059 7.45 38.94 46.02
CA THR A 1059 6.04 39.20 46.31
C THR A 1059 5.52 38.40 47.50
N ASP A 1060 6.40 37.71 48.23
CA ASP A 1060 6.04 36.98 49.44
C ASP A 1060 5.46 37.94 50.51
N GLU A 1061 4.44 37.48 51.26
CA GLU A 1061 3.98 38.17 52.46
C GLU A 1061 4.87 37.77 53.64
N VAL A 1062 5.78 38.67 53.99
CA VAL A 1062 6.79 38.44 55.03
C VAL A 1062 6.31 39.14 56.30
N GLY A 1063 5.82 38.38 57.28
CA GLY A 1063 5.48 38.92 58.61
C GLY A 1063 6.74 39.25 59.42
N ASP A 1064 6.77 38.89 60.71
CA ASP A 1064 7.94 39.14 61.58
C ASP A 1064 9.21 38.32 61.24
N GLY A 1065 9.19 37.53 60.15
CA GLY A 1065 10.23 36.56 59.77
C GLY A 1065 11.12 36.96 58.59
N LEU A 1066 11.38 38.26 58.39
CA LEU A 1066 12.16 38.78 57.24
C LEU A 1066 13.52 38.10 57.08
N GLU A 1067 14.25 37.88 58.17
CA GLU A 1067 15.58 37.28 58.15
C GLU A 1067 15.60 35.89 57.49
N SER A 1068 14.58 35.06 57.73
CA SER A 1068 14.51 33.71 57.13
C SER A 1068 14.31 33.74 55.61
N PHE A 1069 13.52 34.70 55.10
CA PHE A 1069 13.29 34.85 53.67
C PHE A 1069 14.51 35.44 52.96
N VAL A 1070 15.18 36.38 53.62
CA VAL A 1070 16.43 36.98 53.12
C VAL A 1070 17.54 35.91 53.06
N LYS A 1071 17.66 35.02 54.06
CA LYS A 1071 18.60 33.88 54.04
C LYS A 1071 18.26 32.83 52.97
N TYR A 1072 16.97 32.60 52.73
CA TYR A 1072 16.50 31.64 51.73
C TYR A 1072 16.80 32.11 50.30
N TYR A 1073 16.49 33.37 49.96
CA TYR A 1073 16.68 33.92 48.62
C TYR A 1073 18.06 34.56 48.39
N GLY A 1074 18.80 34.93 49.43
CA GLY A 1074 20.08 35.65 49.33
C GLY A 1074 21.13 34.92 48.46
N ALA A 1075 21.25 33.59 48.62
CA ALA A 1075 22.19 32.79 47.83
C ALA A 1075 21.90 32.83 46.31
N GLN A 1076 20.63 32.99 45.92
CA GLN A 1076 20.26 33.12 44.50
C GLN A 1076 20.79 34.44 43.93
N VAL A 1077 20.66 35.52 44.69
CA VAL A 1077 21.10 36.87 44.28
C VAL A 1077 22.63 37.00 44.28
N GLU A 1078 23.33 36.34 45.20
CA GLU A 1078 24.80 36.25 45.18
C GLU A 1078 25.32 35.49 43.95
N LEU A 1079 24.66 34.40 43.56
CA LEU A 1079 24.97 33.70 42.32
C LEU A 1079 24.69 34.60 41.11
N TYR A 1080 23.60 35.36 41.12
CA TYR A 1080 23.32 36.34 40.07
C TYR A 1080 24.39 37.42 39.98
N SER A 1081 24.91 37.95 41.10
CA SER A 1081 26.01 38.91 41.05
C SER A 1081 27.30 38.28 40.54
N LYS A 1082 27.67 37.10 41.05
CA LYS A 1082 28.85 36.35 40.58
C LYS A 1082 28.80 36.11 39.08
N TYR A 1083 27.69 35.58 38.57
CA TYR A 1083 27.55 35.27 37.16
C TYR A 1083 27.38 36.51 36.29
N TRP A 1084 26.77 37.59 36.80
CA TRP A 1084 26.77 38.87 36.10
C TRP A 1084 28.19 39.40 35.90
N GLU A 1085 29.01 39.43 36.96
CA GLU A 1085 30.41 39.85 36.87
C GLU A 1085 31.23 38.93 35.95
N GLU A 1086 30.99 37.62 36.03
CA GLU A 1086 31.68 36.63 35.19
C GLU A 1086 31.34 36.77 33.71
N ILE A 1087 30.07 36.98 33.37
CA ILE A 1087 29.57 37.09 31.99
C ILE A 1087 29.89 38.46 31.40
N THR A 1088 29.58 39.54 32.12
CA THR A 1088 29.69 40.90 31.60
C THR A 1088 31.08 41.52 31.79
N LYS A 1089 31.90 40.94 32.68
CA LYS A 1089 33.18 41.51 33.15
C LYS A 1089 33.03 42.91 33.77
N GLN A 1090 31.83 43.27 34.23
CA GLN A 1090 31.52 44.54 34.87
C GLN A 1090 31.18 44.33 36.35
N LYS A 1091 31.69 45.20 37.22
CA LYS A 1091 31.55 45.08 38.67
C LYS A 1091 30.12 45.33 39.13
N VAL A 1092 29.62 44.45 40.01
CA VAL A 1092 28.39 44.64 40.77
C VAL A 1092 28.75 45.34 42.06
N LYS A 1093 28.22 46.55 42.29
CA LYS A 1093 28.49 47.28 43.53
C LYS A 1093 27.56 46.85 44.67
N GLU A 1094 26.37 46.37 44.31
CA GLU A 1094 25.29 46.08 45.24
C GLU A 1094 24.35 45.03 44.62
N ALA A 1095 23.96 44.03 45.40
CA ALA A 1095 22.87 43.14 45.00
C ALA A 1095 21.96 42.86 46.19
N GLY A 1096 20.65 42.73 45.96
CA GLY A 1096 19.68 42.63 47.03
C GLY A 1096 18.30 42.14 46.61
N LEU A 1097 17.43 42.00 47.61
CA LEU A 1097 16.05 41.59 47.46
C LEU A 1097 15.13 42.78 47.71
N TYR A 1098 14.16 43.02 46.83
CA TYR A 1098 13.12 44.00 47.05
C TYR A 1098 11.80 43.30 47.39
N PHE A 1099 11.34 43.44 48.63
CA PHE A 1099 10.08 42.85 49.09
C PHE A 1099 8.93 43.82 48.80
N THR A 1100 8.14 43.50 47.77
CA THR A 1100 7.11 44.41 47.24
C THR A 1100 5.95 44.65 48.22
N SER A 1101 5.67 43.68 49.10
CA SER A 1101 4.62 43.79 50.13
C SER A 1101 5.01 44.69 51.31
N LEU A 1102 6.32 44.88 51.54
CA LEU A 1102 6.86 45.67 52.66
C LEU A 1102 7.44 47.02 52.22
N ASP A 1103 7.53 47.28 50.91
CA ASP A 1103 8.29 48.40 50.34
C ASP A 1103 9.70 48.50 50.96
N LYS A 1104 10.39 47.35 51.02
CA LYS A 1104 11.70 47.24 51.70
C LYS A 1104 12.74 46.63 50.78
N TRP A 1105 13.81 47.39 50.54
CA TRP A 1105 15.05 46.91 49.93
C TRP A 1105 15.98 46.33 51.00
N VAL A 1106 16.43 45.09 50.79
CA VAL A 1106 17.40 44.41 51.67
C VAL A 1106 18.65 44.09 50.87
N LYS A 1107 19.78 44.67 51.27
CA LYS A 1107 21.06 44.48 50.59
C LYS A 1107 21.72 43.17 51.05
N ILE A 1108 22.11 42.34 50.10
CA ILE A 1108 22.78 41.04 50.31
C ILE A 1108 24.29 41.14 50.04
N TYR A 1109 24.69 41.77 48.92
CA TYR A 1109 26.09 41.85 48.46
C TYR A 1109 26.61 43.30 48.46
N PRO A 1110 27.88 43.57 48.83
CA PRO A 1110 28.93 42.61 49.22
C PRO A 1110 28.89 42.16 50.69
N ASN A 1111 28.12 42.84 51.55
CA ASN A 1111 27.86 42.43 52.94
C ASN A 1111 26.37 42.59 53.21
N MET A 1112 25.76 41.61 53.86
CA MET A 1112 24.34 41.62 54.21
C MET A 1112 24.05 42.73 55.23
N GLN A 1113 23.10 43.61 54.91
CA GLN A 1113 22.58 44.64 55.82
C GLN A 1113 21.05 44.53 55.84
N ILE A 1114 20.51 44.01 56.95
CA ILE A 1114 19.07 43.74 57.16
C ILE A 1114 18.32 44.98 57.66
#